data_AF-A0A0K2Y921-F1
#
_entry.id   AF-A0A0K2Y921-F1
#
_cell.length_a   1.000
_cell.length_b   1.000
_cell.length_c   1.000
_cell.angle_alpha   90.00
_cell.angle_beta   90.00
_cell.angle_gamma   90.00
#
_symmetry.space_group_name_H-M   'P 1'
#
loop_
_entity.id
_entity.type
_entity.pdbx_description
1 polymer ?
#
loop_
_entity_poly.entity_id
_entity_poly.type
_entity_poly.pdbx_seq_one_letter_code
_entity_poly.pdbx_strand_id
1 'polypeptide(L)'
;MLDSAQIAALADKTPFYLYDLDGVQSAFLAFKEAFRGRKSLICYALKANSNLALLEILAKAGAGADCVSIYEVHRALLAGIAPYKIIFSGVGKLESEIQEALEEGILFLNVESFEELRLIEQIAKEQNTKARISVRVNPNIDPATHPYISTGLWENKFGVEEKEAVQMFMFAKQSAFLEPIALHFHIGSQLLQLAPLEQAFAKMASFARFLIASGIELKFFDIGGGLGVAYNPTQEPIALESYASALFQATKGLDLTIICEPGRRIVAEHGILVTKVQYTKSNKRKNFAIVDLGMNDFMRPALYQATHPVRLLTPKEDALVAYDLVGPICESADCFIKGVELPKLERGDLLVFEKVGAYGASMASHYNSRPNLLELGTQGGKVRTLKEREDFFDLIKHEMGHLKGEGIVSKRAQIDQIDTSLVQLLNARLALSAQIAKNKHQTGLSIYNPLREAEIFAKVGGRLESVYTEILGVSRGLVFPEQVGISTHTNIARRILGQQAKLSLFTPLKLFQAILSKRVDYGLLEVRKTCAYAEGLKALVKLVKQQELEVAHSFKVGGAWCLLIGRFGFLVQTKPTRKALFFEPAHTQEVQALLKSCNNPHFVAAKLGCLLEVDMAQELPAHLQPMVLGTYSNTRRACGV
;
A
#
# COMPACT_ATOMS: atom_id res chain seq x y z
N MET A 1 -12.30 14.20 3.71
CA MET A 1 -12.28 13.31 2.53
C MET A 1 -11.94 14.10 1.27
N LEU A 2 -11.57 13.41 0.18
CA LEU A 2 -11.41 13.99 -1.15
C LEU A 2 -12.74 14.46 -1.74
N ASP A 3 -12.70 15.41 -2.67
CA ASP A 3 -13.83 15.77 -3.53
C ASP A 3 -14.05 14.76 -4.68
N SER A 4 -15.19 14.86 -5.38
CA SER A 4 -15.51 13.96 -6.49
C SER A 4 -14.52 14.03 -7.67
N ALA A 5 -13.89 15.18 -7.94
CA ALA A 5 -12.93 15.31 -9.04
C ALA A 5 -11.59 14.65 -8.69
N GLN A 6 -11.14 14.77 -7.44
CA GLN A 6 -9.99 14.07 -6.90
C GLN A 6 -10.18 12.54 -6.88
N ILE A 7 -11.38 12.06 -6.55
CA ILE A 7 -11.70 10.62 -6.64
C ILE A 7 -11.77 10.17 -8.12
N ALA A 8 -12.35 10.97 -9.01
CA ALA A 8 -12.41 10.66 -10.44
C ALA A 8 -11.01 10.61 -11.09
N ALA A 9 -10.03 11.36 -10.58
CA ALA A 9 -8.63 11.27 -11.00
C ALA A 9 -7.94 9.92 -10.64
N LEU A 10 -8.62 9.04 -9.89
CA LEU A 10 -8.18 7.68 -9.53
C LEU A 10 -9.00 6.58 -10.25
N ALA A 11 -9.81 6.95 -11.27
CA ALA A 11 -10.70 6.03 -12.00
C ALA A 11 -9.99 4.84 -12.67
N ASP A 12 -8.70 4.97 -12.98
CA ASP A 12 -7.85 3.92 -13.52
C ASP A 12 -7.50 2.83 -12.49
N LYS A 13 -7.62 3.13 -11.19
CA LYS A 13 -7.26 2.24 -10.08
C LYS A 13 -8.40 1.39 -9.54
N THR A 14 -9.63 1.51 -10.05
CA THR A 14 -10.80 0.80 -9.50
C THR A 14 -10.73 -0.72 -9.63
N PRO A 15 -11.39 -1.47 -8.73
CA PRO A 15 -12.04 -1.00 -7.51
C PRO A 15 -11.03 -0.79 -6.37
N PHE A 16 -11.25 0.21 -5.51
CA PHE A 16 -10.35 0.51 -4.38
C PHE A 16 -11.10 1.03 -3.15
N TYR A 17 -10.56 0.76 -1.97
CA TYR A 17 -10.98 1.40 -0.72
C TYR A 17 -10.26 2.74 -0.55
N LEU A 18 -10.96 3.75 -0.03
CA LEU A 18 -10.40 5.05 0.36
C LEU A 18 -10.87 5.42 1.77
N TYR A 19 -9.91 5.71 2.65
CA TYR A 19 -10.18 6.05 4.05
C TYR A 19 -9.87 7.52 4.38
N ASP A 20 -10.68 8.12 5.24
CA ASP A 20 -10.45 9.43 5.85
C ASP A 20 -9.70 9.26 7.17
N LEU A 21 -8.38 9.41 7.15
CA LEU A 21 -7.56 9.10 8.31
C LEU A 21 -7.66 10.18 9.40
N ASP A 22 -7.88 11.43 8.99
CA ASP A 22 -8.18 12.54 9.91
C ASP A 22 -9.56 12.33 10.56
N GLY A 23 -10.53 11.84 9.78
CA GLY A 23 -11.84 11.41 10.26
C GLY A 23 -11.79 10.27 11.29
N VAL A 24 -11.08 9.17 10.98
CA VAL A 24 -10.85 8.04 11.91
C VAL A 24 -10.21 8.51 13.21
N GLN A 25 -9.19 9.37 13.13
CA GLN A 25 -8.54 9.94 14.32
C GLN A 25 -9.52 10.79 15.14
N SER A 26 -10.33 11.62 14.49
CA SER A 26 -11.33 12.48 15.13
C SER A 26 -12.43 11.66 15.83
N ALA A 27 -12.92 10.59 15.19
CA ALA A 27 -13.91 9.69 15.79
C ALA A 27 -13.37 8.97 17.03
N PHE A 28 -12.11 8.54 17.02
CA PHE A 28 -11.44 8.00 18.22
C PHE A 28 -11.28 9.04 19.33
N LEU A 29 -10.88 10.28 18.98
CA LEU A 29 -10.75 11.37 19.96
C LEU A 29 -12.10 11.76 20.58
N ALA A 30 -13.21 11.65 19.84
CA ALA A 30 -14.55 11.87 20.38
C ALA A 30 -14.92 10.87 21.50
N PHE A 31 -14.50 9.60 21.41
CA PHE A 31 -14.64 8.65 22.52
C PHE A 31 -13.83 9.09 23.74
N LYS A 32 -12.59 9.55 23.56
CA LYS A 32 -11.75 10.04 24.68
C LYS A 32 -12.34 11.28 25.35
N GLU A 33 -12.99 12.16 24.59
CA GLU A 33 -13.66 13.35 25.15
C GLU A 33 -14.97 12.99 25.86
N ALA A 34 -15.80 12.11 25.29
CA ALA A 34 -17.02 11.63 25.94
C ALA A 34 -16.72 10.89 27.27
N PHE A 35 -15.56 10.24 27.38
CA PHE A 35 -15.13 9.51 28.58
C PHE A 35 -14.29 10.36 29.55
N ARG A 36 -14.16 11.67 29.30
CA ARG A 36 -13.32 12.59 30.09
C ARG A 36 -13.79 12.68 31.54
N GLY A 37 -12.83 12.78 32.46
CA GLY A 37 -13.08 12.81 33.90
C GLY A 37 -13.23 11.43 34.55
N ARG A 38 -13.16 10.33 33.79
CA ARG A 38 -12.99 8.97 34.31
C ARG A 38 -11.69 8.35 33.83
N LYS A 39 -11.15 7.40 34.62
CA LYS A 39 -10.08 6.50 34.18
C LYS A 39 -10.64 5.65 33.05
N SER A 40 -10.13 5.81 31.83
CA SER A 40 -10.61 5.08 30.66
C SER A 40 -9.49 4.69 29.70
N LEU A 41 -9.65 3.52 29.06
CA LEU A 41 -8.83 3.06 27.95
C LEU A 41 -9.77 2.67 26.79
N ILE A 42 -9.60 3.34 25.65
CA ILE A 42 -10.35 3.02 24.43
C ILE A 42 -9.51 2.05 23.61
N CYS A 43 -9.92 0.79 23.60
CA CYS A 43 -9.30 -0.30 22.84
C CYS A 43 -9.91 -0.35 21.44
N TYR A 44 -9.17 -0.02 20.40
CA TYR A 44 -9.72 -0.15 19.05
C TYR A 44 -9.86 -1.63 18.69
N ALA A 45 -11.04 -2.05 18.23
CA ALA A 45 -11.31 -3.44 17.87
C ALA A 45 -10.76 -3.76 16.46
N LEU A 46 -9.60 -4.42 16.39
CA LEU A 46 -8.83 -4.61 15.15
C LEU A 46 -9.62 -5.34 14.05
N LYS A 47 -10.49 -6.28 14.46
CA LYS A 47 -11.46 -6.99 13.60
C LYS A 47 -12.31 -6.08 12.69
N ALA A 48 -12.50 -4.81 13.06
CA ALA A 48 -13.19 -3.84 12.20
C ALA A 48 -12.34 -3.39 11.00
N ASN A 49 -11.06 -3.04 11.20
CA ASN A 49 -10.08 -2.78 10.15
C ASN A 49 -8.66 -2.81 10.74
N SER A 50 -7.90 -3.86 10.43
CA SER A 50 -6.55 -4.07 11.00
C SER A 50 -5.42 -3.48 10.14
N ASN A 51 -5.69 -2.55 9.22
CA ASN A 51 -4.66 -1.92 8.39
C ASN A 51 -3.60 -1.19 9.25
N LEU A 52 -2.32 -1.55 9.10
CA LEU A 52 -1.23 -1.04 9.94
C LEU A 52 -1.12 0.49 9.93
N ALA A 53 -1.35 1.13 8.77
CA ALA A 53 -1.25 2.58 8.64
C ALA A 53 -2.43 3.34 9.29
N LEU A 54 -3.56 2.64 9.54
CA LEU A 54 -4.68 3.12 10.33
C LEU A 54 -4.40 2.92 11.83
N LEU A 55 -3.92 1.73 12.21
CA LEU A 55 -3.52 1.40 13.58
C LEU A 55 -2.44 2.35 14.11
N GLU A 56 -1.45 2.71 13.28
CA GLU A 56 -0.38 3.67 13.63
C GLU A 56 -0.93 5.04 14.05
N ILE A 57 -2.00 5.50 13.40
CA ILE A 57 -2.64 6.80 13.70
C ILE A 57 -3.42 6.71 15.02
N LEU A 58 -4.13 5.62 15.26
CA LEU A 58 -4.83 5.38 16.52
C LEU A 58 -3.85 5.20 17.69
N ALA A 59 -2.73 4.49 17.48
CA ALA A 59 -1.65 4.35 18.44
C ALA A 59 -1.08 5.72 18.85
N LYS A 60 -0.79 6.59 17.87
CA LYS A 60 -0.34 7.98 18.09
C LYS A 60 -1.38 8.85 18.81
N ALA A 61 -2.68 8.61 18.61
CA ALA A 61 -3.75 9.25 19.37
C ALA A 61 -3.91 8.70 20.81
N GLY A 62 -3.24 7.57 21.11
CA GLY A 62 -3.14 6.95 22.42
C GLY A 62 -4.06 5.76 22.65
N ALA A 63 -4.60 5.15 21.59
CA ALA A 63 -5.46 3.97 21.66
C ALA A 63 -4.81 2.76 22.37
N GLY A 64 -5.66 1.87 22.86
CA GLY A 64 -5.34 0.46 23.05
C GLY A 64 -5.82 -0.39 21.88
N ALA A 65 -5.77 -1.71 22.02
CA ALA A 65 -6.27 -2.66 21.03
C ALA A 65 -7.12 -3.76 21.70
N ASP A 66 -8.27 -4.05 21.12
CA ASP A 66 -8.99 -5.32 21.30
C ASP A 66 -8.64 -6.21 20.10
N CYS A 67 -7.93 -7.30 20.41
CA CYS A 67 -7.46 -8.29 19.47
C CYS A 67 -8.24 -9.59 19.66
N VAL A 68 -8.51 -10.31 18.56
CA VAL A 68 -9.16 -11.65 18.60
C VAL A 68 -8.28 -12.78 18.04
N SER A 69 -6.99 -12.52 17.83
CA SER A 69 -5.95 -13.52 17.52
C SER A 69 -4.57 -12.96 17.87
N ILE A 70 -3.55 -13.83 17.99
CA ILE A 70 -2.17 -13.41 18.26
C ILE A 70 -1.61 -12.51 17.15
N TYR A 71 -1.99 -12.76 15.90
CA TYR A 71 -1.58 -11.90 14.78
C TYR A 71 -2.22 -10.51 14.82
N GLU A 72 -3.37 -10.32 15.48
CA GLU A 72 -3.87 -8.98 15.77
C GLU A 72 -3.05 -8.30 16.88
N VAL A 73 -2.62 -9.03 17.93
CA VAL A 73 -1.66 -8.53 18.93
C VAL A 73 -0.37 -8.06 18.23
N HIS A 74 0.21 -8.86 17.34
CA HIS A 74 1.42 -8.49 16.58
C HIS A 74 1.21 -7.26 15.71
N ARG A 75 0.03 -7.10 15.08
CA ARG A 75 -0.30 -5.89 14.31
C ARG A 75 -0.44 -4.65 15.19
N ALA A 76 -1.01 -4.79 16.39
CA ALA A 76 -1.11 -3.70 17.36
C ALA A 76 0.28 -3.26 17.87
N LEU A 77 1.14 -4.23 18.23
CA LEU A 77 2.53 -4.00 18.66
C LEU A 77 3.35 -3.33 17.53
N LEU A 78 3.28 -3.86 16.31
CA LEU A 78 3.97 -3.31 15.14
C LEU A 78 3.51 -1.89 14.77
N ALA A 79 2.24 -1.57 15.05
CA ALA A 79 1.69 -0.22 14.90
C ALA A 79 2.08 0.75 16.04
N GLY A 80 2.79 0.28 17.07
CA GLY A 80 3.25 1.08 18.21
C GLY A 80 2.26 1.18 19.37
N ILE A 81 1.25 0.30 19.45
CA ILE A 81 0.40 0.20 20.64
C ILE A 81 1.18 -0.54 21.73
N ALA A 82 1.29 0.08 22.91
CA ALA A 82 2.05 -0.50 24.02
C ALA A 82 1.34 -1.77 24.57
N PRO A 83 2.08 -2.84 24.95
CA PRO A 83 1.48 -4.11 25.39
C PRO A 83 0.46 -3.97 26.51
N TYR A 84 0.74 -3.11 27.50
CA TYR A 84 -0.16 -2.81 28.63
C TYR A 84 -1.45 -2.06 28.24
N LYS A 85 -1.72 -1.87 26.94
CA LYS A 85 -2.99 -1.38 26.39
C LYS A 85 -3.65 -2.37 25.41
N ILE A 86 -3.11 -3.57 25.27
CA ILE A 86 -3.64 -4.61 24.39
C ILE A 86 -4.41 -5.61 25.24
N ILE A 87 -5.65 -5.89 24.87
CA ILE A 87 -6.47 -6.96 25.43
C ILE A 87 -6.73 -8.00 24.34
N PHE A 88 -6.79 -9.28 24.72
CA PHE A 88 -6.95 -10.37 23.77
C PHE A 88 -8.21 -11.19 24.10
N SER A 89 -9.23 -11.01 23.27
CA SER A 89 -10.56 -11.61 23.27
C SER A 89 -10.65 -12.86 22.40
N GLY A 90 -11.78 -13.56 22.42
CA GLY A 90 -12.06 -14.67 21.48
C GLY A 90 -12.16 -16.04 22.15
N VAL A 91 -13.10 -16.84 21.67
CA VAL A 91 -13.60 -18.09 22.30
C VAL A 91 -12.75 -19.34 22.08
N GLY A 92 -11.60 -19.21 21.42
CA GLY A 92 -10.83 -20.36 20.94
C GLY A 92 -9.37 -20.03 20.72
N LYS A 93 -8.76 -19.30 21.67
CA LYS A 93 -7.33 -18.99 21.67
C LYS A 93 -6.54 -20.30 21.76
N LEU A 94 -5.55 -20.46 20.92
CA LEU A 94 -4.68 -21.64 20.96
C LEU A 94 -3.70 -21.56 22.12
N GLU A 95 -3.21 -22.70 22.60
CA GLU A 95 -2.13 -22.81 23.60
C GLU A 95 -0.92 -21.93 23.24
N SER A 96 -0.48 -21.99 21.98
CA SER A 96 0.61 -21.15 21.46
C SER A 96 0.29 -19.65 21.46
N GLU A 97 -0.97 -19.26 21.20
CA GLU A 97 -1.39 -17.85 21.25
C GLU A 97 -1.43 -17.31 22.68
N ILE A 98 -1.82 -18.15 23.64
CA ILE A 98 -1.80 -17.79 25.07
C ILE A 98 -0.35 -17.65 25.55
N GLN A 99 0.53 -18.59 25.21
CA GLN A 99 1.96 -18.52 25.51
C GLN A 99 2.59 -17.22 25.00
N GLU A 100 2.43 -16.90 23.72
CA GLU A 100 3.03 -15.72 23.10
C GLU A 100 2.43 -14.41 23.66
N ALA A 101 1.12 -14.38 23.93
CA ALA A 101 0.48 -13.23 24.56
C ALA A 101 0.97 -12.94 26.00
N LEU A 102 1.30 -13.98 26.77
CA LEU A 102 1.90 -13.83 28.10
C LEU A 102 3.35 -13.36 28.03
N GLU A 103 4.13 -13.85 27.05
CA GLU A 103 5.51 -13.41 26.78
C GLU A 103 5.58 -11.94 26.34
N GLU A 104 4.65 -11.50 25.49
CA GLU A 104 4.51 -10.09 25.08
C GLU A 104 3.99 -9.17 26.20
N GLY A 105 3.51 -9.73 27.32
CA GLY A 105 3.10 -8.96 28.50
C GLY A 105 1.87 -8.07 28.28
N ILE A 106 0.92 -8.52 27.45
CA ILE A 106 -0.33 -7.78 27.16
C ILE A 106 -1.16 -7.51 28.42
N LEU A 107 -2.07 -6.52 28.38
CA LEU A 107 -2.81 -6.06 29.57
C LEU A 107 -3.59 -7.20 30.28
N PHE A 108 -4.39 -7.95 29.55
CA PHE A 108 -4.99 -9.21 30.02
C PHE A 108 -5.57 -10.06 28.88
N LEU A 109 -5.80 -11.34 29.18
CA LEU A 109 -6.59 -12.26 28.37
C LEU A 109 -8.07 -12.17 28.79
N ASN A 110 -8.97 -11.93 27.83
CA ASN A 110 -10.42 -11.94 28.02
C ASN A 110 -10.92 -13.40 27.94
N VAL A 111 -11.11 -14.06 29.08
CA VAL A 111 -11.44 -15.50 29.16
C VAL A 111 -12.93 -15.74 28.91
N GLU A 112 -13.25 -16.72 28.08
CA GLU A 112 -14.61 -17.03 27.63
C GLU A 112 -15.12 -18.41 28.08
N SER A 113 -14.32 -19.24 28.76
CA SER A 113 -14.77 -20.50 29.38
C SER A 113 -13.90 -20.97 30.56
N PHE A 114 -14.43 -21.86 31.41
CA PHE A 114 -13.64 -22.49 32.49
C PHE A 114 -12.50 -23.39 31.97
N GLU A 115 -12.64 -23.98 30.77
CA GLU A 115 -11.58 -24.78 30.15
C GLU A 115 -10.39 -23.91 29.74
N GLU A 116 -10.67 -22.78 29.07
CA GLU A 116 -9.66 -21.79 28.73
C GLU A 116 -8.94 -21.23 29.97
N LEU A 117 -9.67 -20.97 31.06
CA LEU A 117 -9.08 -20.49 32.32
C LEU A 117 -8.01 -21.45 32.88
N ARG A 118 -8.28 -22.76 32.81
CA ARG A 118 -7.33 -23.79 33.26
C ARG A 118 -6.12 -23.90 32.34
N LEU A 119 -6.32 -23.77 31.03
CA LEU A 119 -5.22 -23.74 30.07
C LEU A 119 -4.30 -22.53 30.32
N ILE A 120 -4.87 -21.34 30.55
CA ILE A 120 -4.11 -20.13 30.89
C ILE A 120 -3.34 -20.30 32.21
N GLU A 121 -3.95 -20.91 33.24
CA GLU A 121 -3.25 -21.20 34.50
C GLU A 121 -2.07 -22.15 34.29
N GLN A 122 -2.26 -23.22 33.51
CA GLN A 122 -1.23 -24.19 33.21
C GLN A 122 -0.03 -23.54 32.52
N ILE A 123 -0.27 -22.79 31.43
CA ILE A 123 0.79 -22.11 30.66
C ILE A 123 1.49 -21.06 31.53
N ALA A 124 0.74 -20.28 32.31
CA ALA A 124 1.32 -19.28 33.21
C ALA A 124 2.23 -19.92 34.28
N LYS A 125 1.85 -21.11 34.78
CA LYS A 125 2.68 -21.90 35.70
C LYS A 125 3.92 -22.47 35.03
N GLU A 126 3.82 -22.97 33.80
CA GLU A 126 4.96 -23.49 33.03
C GLU A 126 5.98 -22.40 32.68
N GLN A 127 5.50 -21.19 32.35
CA GLN A 127 6.32 -20.00 32.12
C GLN A 127 6.79 -19.31 33.42
N ASN A 128 6.31 -19.74 34.59
CA ASN A 128 6.52 -19.08 35.89
C ASN A 128 6.18 -17.57 35.86
N THR A 129 5.07 -17.22 35.21
CA THR A 129 4.52 -15.86 35.12
C THR A 129 3.14 -15.77 35.80
N LYS A 130 2.60 -14.56 35.93
CA LYS A 130 1.25 -14.34 36.44
C LYS A 130 0.35 -13.78 35.35
N ALA A 131 -0.55 -14.62 34.84
CA ALA A 131 -1.49 -14.26 33.79
C ALA A 131 -2.58 -13.33 34.34
N ARG A 132 -2.60 -12.09 33.85
CA ARG A 132 -3.69 -11.14 34.06
C ARG A 132 -4.88 -11.56 33.19
N ILE A 133 -6.04 -11.74 33.81
CA ILE A 133 -7.25 -12.21 33.13
C ILE A 133 -8.47 -11.32 33.40
N SER A 134 -9.39 -11.32 32.45
CA SER A 134 -10.80 -10.98 32.67
C SER A 134 -11.66 -12.24 32.53
N VAL A 135 -12.91 -12.17 32.99
CA VAL A 135 -13.94 -13.12 32.57
C VAL A 135 -15.00 -12.36 31.77
N ARG A 136 -15.34 -12.86 30.58
CA ARG A 136 -16.46 -12.37 29.78
C ARG A 136 -17.77 -12.97 30.28
N VAL A 137 -18.69 -12.12 30.70
CA VAL A 137 -19.99 -12.51 31.26
C VAL A 137 -21.12 -12.10 30.34
N ASN A 138 -22.08 -13.01 30.16
CA ASN A 138 -23.29 -12.75 29.39
C ASN A 138 -24.35 -12.11 30.30
N PRO A 139 -24.76 -10.85 30.06
CA PRO A 139 -25.82 -10.23 30.85
C PRO A 139 -27.21 -10.79 30.53
N ASN A 140 -27.35 -11.65 29.51
CA ASN A 140 -28.62 -12.21 29.03
C ASN A 140 -29.67 -11.12 28.75
N ILE A 141 -29.32 -10.22 27.82
CA ILE A 141 -30.15 -9.08 27.38
C ILE A 141 -30.22 -9.16 25.87
N ASP A 142 -31.44 -9.10 25.33
CA ASP A 142 -31.64 -9.01 23.88
C ASP A 142 -31.28 -7.59 23.39
N PRO A 143 -30.28 -7.42 22.52
CA PRO A 143 -29.97 -6.13 21.90
C PRO A 143 -31.00 -5.68 20.85
N ALA A 144 -31.97 -6.53 20.47
CA ALA A 144 -32.93 -6.33 19.39
C ALA A 144 -32.24 -6.03 18.02
N THR A 145 -31.07 -6.61 17.79
CA THR A 145 -30.28 -6.50 16.55
C THR A 145 -30.43 -7.75 15.67
N HIS A 146 -29.90 -7.71 14.44
CA HIS A 146 -29.92 -8.84 13.51
C HIS A 146 -29.31 -10.11 14.15
N PRO A 147 -29.92 -11.32 14.00
CA PRO A 147 -29.49 -12.53 14.70
C PRO A 147 -27.98 -12.83 14.61
N TYR A 148 -27.39 -12.82 13.41
CA TYR A 148 -25.95 -13.05 13.19
C TYR A 148 -24.97 -12.05 13.84
N ILE A 149 -25.45 -10.98 14.48
CA ILE A 149 -24.61 -9.98 15.18
C ILE A 149 -25.09 -9.68 16.61
N SER A 150 -26.12 -10.39 17.09
CA SER A 150 -26.49 -10.42 18.51
C SER A 150 -25.52 -11.34 19.25
N THR A 151 -24.90 -10.86 20.33
CA THR A 151 -23.98 -11.67 21.15
C THR A 151 -24.37 -11.71 22.63
N GLY A 152 -25.43 -10.99 23.03
CA GLY A 152 -25.88 -10.87 24.42
C GLY A 152 -26.84 -11.97 24.90
N LEU A 153 -27.25 -12.88 24.01
CA LEU A 153 -28.21 -13.97 24.28
C LEU A 153 -27.50 -15.32 24.49
N TRP A 154 -28.09 -16.15 25.35
CA TRP A 154 -27.65 -17.50 25.73
C TRP A 154 -27.36 -18.47 24.58
N GLU A 155 -27.96 -18.26 23.41
CA GLU A 155 -27.81 -19.11 22.21
C GLU A 155 -26.45 -18.94 21.51
N ASN A 156 -25.62 -17.99 21.98
CA ASN A 156 -24.34 -17.65 21.36
C ASN A 156 -23.16 -18.25 22.12
N LYS A 157 -22.14 -18.68 21.37
CA LYS A 157 -20.90 -19.31 21.84
C LYS A 157 -19.94 -18.44 22.69
N PHE A 158 -20.38 -17.25 23.11
CA PHE A 158 -19.52 -16.21 23.69
C PHE A 158 -19.80 -16.08 25.18
N GLY A 159 -18.76 -15.89 25.99
CA GLY A 159 -18.86 -15.65 27.43
C GLY A 159 -19.54 -16.75 28.25
N VAL A 160 -19.55 -16.56 29.57
CA VAL A 160 -20.17 -17.49 30.54
C VAL A 160 -21.36 -16.85 31.26
N GLU A 161 -22.22 -17.67 31.86
CA GLU A 161 -23.27 -17.20 32.77
C GLU A 161 -22.67 -16.64 34.08
N GLU A 162 -23.41 -15.75 34.76
CA GLU A 162 -22.97 -15.15 36.03
C GLU A 162 -22.54 -16.18 37.09
N LYS A 163 -23.21 -17.34 37.14
CA LYS A 163 -22.88 -18.42 38.09
C LYS A 163 -21.50 -19.05 37.81
N GLU A 164 -21.21 -19.34 36.54
CA GLU A 164 -19.91 -19.88 36.12
C GLU A 164 -18.83 -18.80 36.25
N ALA A 165 -19.15 -17.54 35.93
CA ALA A 165 -18.25 -16.41 36.15
C ALA A 165 -17.79 -16.32 37.61
N VAL A 166 -18.70 -16.47 38.59
CA VAL A 166 -18.32 -16.51 40.01
C VAL A 166 -17.37 -17.67 40.31
N GLN A 167 -17.59 -18.86 39.73
CA GLN A 167 -16.68 -20.00 39.89
C GLN A 167 -15.30 -19.70 39.32
N MET A 168 -15.22 -19.11 38.12
CA MET A 168 -13.98 -18.69 37.46
C MET A 168 -13.23 -17.63 38.27
N PHE A 169 -13.92 -16.59 38.75
CA PHE A 169 -13.33 -15.55 39.60
C PHE A 169 -12.78 -16.11 40.92
N MET A 170 -13.51 -17.01 41.58
CA MET A 170 -13.05 -17.63 42.83
C MET A 170 -11.90 -18.61 42.63
N PHE A 171 -11.89 -19.35 41.51
CA PHE A 171 -10.77 -20.19 41.11
C PHE A 171 -9.51 -19.34 40.86
N ALA A 172 -9.62 -18.30 40.03
CA ALA A 172 -8.52 -17.40 39.73
C ALA A 172 -7.98 -16.66 40.97
N LYS A 173 -8.85 -16.33 41.95
CA LYS A 173 -8.46 -15.74 43.23
C LYS A 173 -7.59 -16.67 44.09
N GLN A 174 -7.77 -17.99 43.98
CA GLN A 174 -7.02 -18.99 44.75
C GLN A 174 -5.72 -19.42 44.05
N SER A 175 -5.55 -19.09 42.77
CA SER A 175 -4.35 -19.41 41.99
C SER A 175 -3.17 -18.49 42.33
N ALA A 176 -1.97 -19.05 42.34
CA ALA A 176 -0.74 -18.26 42.37
C ALA A 176 -0.41 -17.63 41.00
N PHE A 177 -0.93 -18.20 39.91
CA PHE A 177 -0.54 -17.90 38.53
C PHE A 177 -1.58 -17.09 37.74
N LEU A 178 -2.78 -16.86 38.31
CA LEU A 178 -3.83 -16.01 37.73
C LEU A 178 -4.01 -14.71 38.52
N GLU A 179 -4.34 -13.62 37.82
CA GLU A 179 -4.75 -12.34 38.42
C GLU A 179 -6.07 -11.86 37.78
N PRO A 180 -7.23 -12.10 38.42
CA PRO A 180 -8.53 -11.70 37.89
C PRO A 180 -8.79 -10.20 38.08
N ILE A 181 -8.28 -9.38 37.17
CA ILE A 181 -8.27 -7.92 37.29
C ILE A 181 -9.41 -7.20 36.57
N ALA A 182 -10.21 -7.92 35.78
CA ALA A 182 -11.19 -7.31 34.89
C ALA A 182 -12.49 -8.11 34.82
N LEU A 183 -13.62 -7.40 34.67
CA LEU A 183 -14.91 -7.95 34.27
C LEU A 183 -15.24 -7.43 32.88
N HIS A 184 -15.55 -8.32 31.94
CA HIS A 184 -15.89 -7.98 30.56
C HIS A 184 -17.33 -8.41 30.22
N PHE A 185 -18.03 -7.64 29.38
CA PHE A 185 -19.26 -8.05 28.71
C PHE A 185 -19.39 -7.35 27.35
N HIS A 186 -20.01 -8.02 26.37
CA HIS A 186 -20.28 -7.42 25.06
C HIS A 186 -21.61 -7.94 24.50
N ILE A 187 -22.59 -7.05 24.33
CA ILE A 187 -24.00 -7.41 24.08
C ILE A 187 -24.40 -7.51 22.60
N GLY A 188 -23.58 -7.03 21.68
CA GLY A 188 -23.83 -7.17 20.23
C GLY A 188 -23.22 -6.05 19.40
N SER A 189 -23.44 -6.10 18.08
CA SER A 189 -22.98 -5.08 17.12
C SER A 189 -24.14 -4.29 16.52
N GLN A 190 -23.86 -3.06 16.05
CA GLN A 190 -24.82 -2.20 15.35
C GLN A 190 -25.98 -1.72 16.26
N LEU A 191 -25.68 -1.49 17.54
CA LEU A 191 -26.62 -0.97 18.53
C LEU A 191 -26.96 0.50 18.24
N LEU A 192 -28.25 0.77 17.99
CA LEU A 192 -28.78 2.13 17.75
C LEU A 192 -29.70 2.61 18.89
N GLN A 193 -30.05 1.74 19.85
CA GLN A 193 -30.88 2.08 21.00
C GLN A 193 -30.05 2.04 22.29
N LEU A 194 -30.25 3.02 23.17
CA LEU A 194 -29.50 3.15 24.43
C LEU A 194 -30.00 2.19 25.52
N ALA A 195 -31.30 1.87 25.54
CA ALA A 195 -31.93 1.11 26.63
C ALA A 195 -31.34 -0.30 26.88
N PRO A 196 -30.95 -1.11 25.86
CA PRO A 196 -30.28 -2.39 26.11
C PRO A 196 -28.89 -2.22 26.75
N LEU A 197 -28.17 -1.14 26.41
CA LEU A 197 -26.87 -0.81 26.99
C LEU A 197 -27.02 -0.36 28.45
N GLU A 198 -28.01 0.48 28.76
CA GLU A 198 -28.33 0.88 30.14
C GLU A 198 -28.64 -0.31 31.05
N GLN A 199 -29.45 -1.26 30.56
CA GLN A 199 -29.75 -2.50 31.29
C GLN A 199 -28.48 -3.35 31.53
N ALA A 200 -27.63 -3.49 30.52
CA ALA A 200 -26.37 -4.23 30.63
C ALA A 200 -25.41 -3.56 31.62
N PHE A 201 -25.27 -2.24 31.55
CA PHE A 201 -24.43 -1.45 32.45
C PHE A 201 -24.90 -1.57 33.90
N ALA A 202 -26.20 -1.43 34.16
CA ALA A 202 -26.76 -1.57 35.50
C ALA A 202 -26.53 -2.98 36.07
N LYS A 203 -26.82 -4.02 35.28
CA LYS A 203 -26.67 -5.43 35.70
C LYS A 203 -25.19 -5.77 35.96
N MET A 204 -24.30 -5.48 35.03
CA MET A 204 -22.87 -5.80 35.16
C MET A 204 -22.17 -4.95 36.21
N ALA A 205 -22.58 -3.68 36.43
CA ALA A 205 -22.07 -2.90 37.56
C ALA A 205 -22.58 -3.44 38.92
N SER A 206 -23.78 -4.04 38.98
CA SER A 206 -24.23 -4.77 40.18
C SER A 206 -23.36 -6.01 40.43
N PHE A 207 -23.08 -6.78 39.37
CA PHE A 207 -22.20 -7.95 39.44
C PHE A 207 -20.75 -7.58 39.85
N ALA A 208 -20.20 -6.48 39.32
CA ALA A 208 -18.89 -5.96 39.74
C ALA A 208 -18.85 -5.63 41.25
N ARG A 209 -19.89 -5.00 41.80
CA ARG A 209 -20.00 -4.73 43.25
C ARG A 209 -20.02 -6.03 44.06
N PHE A 210 -20.73 -7.05 43.60
CA PHE A 210 -20.76 -8.37 44.23
C PHE A 210 -19.38 -9.05 44.24
N LEU A 211 -18.64 -9.01 43.13
CA LEU A 211 -17.29 -9.57 43.03
C LEU A 211 -16.31 -8.84 43.97
N ILE A 212 -16.36 -7.50 44.00
CA ILE A 212 -15.53 -6.68 44.90
C ILE A 212 -15.86 -6.96 46.37
N ALA A 213 -17.15 -7.04 46.73
CA ALA A 213 -17.58 -7.42 48.08
C ALA A 213 -17.16 -8.84 48.47
N SER A 214 -17.01 -9.74 47.49
CA SER A 214 -16.45 -11.08 47.65
C SER A 214 -14.91 -11.10 47.66
N GLY A 215 -14.27 -9.92 47.68
CA GLY A 215 -12.82 -9.73 47.76
C GLY A 215 -12.07 -10.07 46.47
N ILE A 216 -12.66 -9.82 45.30
CA ILE A 216 -11.93 -9.80 44.01
C ILE A 216 -11.40 -8.38 43.78
N GLU A 217 -10.09 -8.25 43.54
CA GLU A 217 -9.44 -6.96 43.26
C GLU A 217 -9.62 -6.54 41.79
N LEU A 218 -10.86 -6.27 41.39
CA LEU A 218 -11.15 -5.72 40.07
C LEU A 218 -10.52 -4.34 39.89
N LYS A 219 -9.82 -4.14 38.76
CA LYS A 219 -9.15 -2.91 38.34
C LYS A 219 -9.82 -2.31 37.10
N PHE A 220 -10.43 -3.16 36.26
CA PHE A 220 -11.06 -2.78 35.00
C PHE A 220 -12.52 -3.23 34.90
N PHE A 221 -13.32 -2.42 34.22
CA PHE A 221 -14.69 -2.74 33.82
C PHE A 221 -14.80 -2.54 32.31
N ASP A 222 -14.76 -3.64 31.58
CA ASP A 222 -14.77 -3.67 30.12
C ASP A 222 -16.19 -3.84 29.60
N ILE A 223 -16.66 -2.82 28.91
CA ILE A 223 -18.04 -2.72 28.40
C ILE A 223 -18.18 -3.23 26.97
N GLY A 224 -17.07 -3.73 26.39
CA GLY A 224 -17.01 -4.18 25.02
C GLY A 224 -17.23 -3.06 24.01
N GLY A 225 -17.47 -3.46 22.76
CA GLY A 225 -17.88 -2.57 21.67
C GLY A 225 -19.39 -2.52 21.48
N GLY A 226 -19.80 -2.18 20.25
CA GLY A 226 -21.16 -2.47 19.77
C GLY A 226 -21.93 -1.31 19.17
N LEU A 227 -21.58 -0.07 19.51
CA LEU A 227 -22.22 1.14 19.00
C LEU A 227 -22.30 1.15 17.46
N GLY A 228 -23.51 1.36 16.95
CA GLY A 228 -23.82 1.37 15.53
C GLY A 228 -23.57 2.71 14.83
N VAL A 229 -23.68 2.67 13.50
CA VAL A 229 -23.68 3.85 12.63
C VAL A 229 -24.93 3.84 11.75
N ALA A 230 -25.42 5.00 11.32
CA ALA A 230 -26.59 5.06 10.45
C ALA A 230 -26.24 4.58 9.03
N TYR A 231 -26.70 3.40 8.63
CA TYR A 231 -26.51 2.88 7.26
C TYR A 231 -27.64 3.31 6.30
N ASN A 232 -28.76 3.80 6.82
CA ASN A 232 -29.82 4.43 6.05
C ASN A 232 -30.21 5.80 6.67
N PRO A 233 -30.92 6.68 5.94
CA PRO A 233 -31.28 8.01 6.44
C PRO A 233 -32.30 8.03 7.59
N THR A 234 -32.98 6.92 7.87
CA THR A 234 -33.98 6.82 8.96
C THR A 234 -33.40 6.28 10.27
N GLN A 235 -32.10 5.97 10.29
CA GLN A 235 -31.36 5.55 11.48
C GLN A 235 -30.62 6.73 12.10
N GLU A 236 -30.65 6.80 13.43
CA GLU A 236 -29.80 7.70 14.21
C GLU A 236 -28.84 6.85 15.06
N PRO A 237 -27.53 7.15 15.08
CA PRO A 237 -26.60 6.47 15.96
C PRO A 237 -26.63 7.10 17.36
N ILE A 238 -26.39 6.28 18.39
CA ILE A 238 -26.35 6.74 19.78
C ILE A 238 -25.28 7.84 19.94
N ALA A 239 -25.66 8.94 20.60
CA ALA A 239 -24.77 10.02 21.00
C ALA A 239 -23.77 9.53 22.07
N LEU A 240 -22.49 9.87 21.93
CA LEU A 240 -21.44 9.36 22.82
C LEU A 240 -21.58 9.91 24.24
N GLU A 241 -22.13 11.10 24.38
CA GLU A 241 -22.41 11.79 25.63
C GLU A 241 -23.51 11.05 26.42
N SER A 242 -24.60 10.66 25.76
CA SER A 242 -25.67 9.85 26.36
C SER A 242 -25.18 8.47 26.78
N TYR A 243 -24.36 7.84 25.93
CA TYR A 243 -23.72 6.56 26.20
C TYR A 243 -22.79 6.60 27.42
N ALA A 244 -21.91 7.60 27.49
CA ALA A 244 -21.01 7.79 28.63
C ALA A 244 -21.77 8.16 29.92
N SER A 245 -22.79 9.02 29.82
CA SER A 245 -23.65 9.39 30.96
C SER A 245 -24.36 8.19 31.58
N ALA A 246 -24.99 7.35 30.74
CA ALA A 246 -25.62 6.09 31.16
C ALA A 246 -24.63 5.17 31.90
N LEU A 247 -23.43 4.99 31.33
CA LEU A 247 -22.37 4.18 31.94
C LEU A 247 -21.91 4.75 33.28
N PHE A 248 -21.66 6.05 33.36
CA PHE A 248 -21.14 6.72 34.56
C PHE A 248 -22.14 6.74 35.71
N GLN A 249 -23.43 6.76 35.39
CA GLN A 249 -24.51 6.59 36.37
C GLN A 249 -24.56 5.14 36.89
N ALA A 250 -24.52 4.14 36.01
CA ALA A 250 -24.53 2.73 36.41
C ALA A 250 -23.30 2.34 37.25
N THR A 251 -22.12 2.85 36.90
CA THR A 251 -20.83 2.60 37.56
C THR A 251 -20.55 3.56 38.74
N LYS A 252 -21.52 4.35 39.18
CA LYS A 252 -21.37 5.25 40.34
C LYS A 252 -20.97 4.45 41.59
N GLY A 253 -19.93 4.94 42.28
CA GLY A 253 -19.34 4.30 43.46
C GLY A 253 -18.27 3.23 43.17
N LEU A 254 -18.00 2.90 41.90
CA LEU A 254 -16.90 2.01 41.52
C LEU A 254 -15.68 2.85 41.07
N ASP A 255 -14.50 2.59 41.65
CA ASP A 255 -13.21 3.11 41.17
C ASP A 255 -12.53 2.11 40.23
N LEU A 256 -13.21 1.80 39.13
CA LEU A 256 -12.71 0.92 38.07
C LEU A 256 -12.28 1.75 36.86
N THR A 257 -11.22 1.30 36.19
CA THR A 257 -10.84 1.85 34.88
C THR A 257 -11.78 1.28 33.82
N ILE A 258 -12.48 2.14 33.11
CA ILE A 258 -13.41 1.74 32.06
C ILE A 258 -12.63 1.34 30.81
N ILE A 259 -12.90 0.15 30.27
CA ILE A 259 -12.47 -0.23 28.92
C ILE A 259 -13.68 -0.23 27.99
N CYS A 260 -13.48 0.20 26.75
CA CYS A 260 -14.48 0.16 25.68
C CYS A 260 -13.79 -0.28 24.38
N GLU A 261 -14.45 -1.12 23.59
CA GLU A 261 -13.90 -1.75 22.37
C GLU A 261 -14.52 -1.24 21.05
N PRO A 262 -14.52 0.08 20.74
CA PRO A 262 -15.18 0.57 19.54
C PRO A 262 -14.41 0.21 18.26
N GLY A 263 -15.01 -0.65 17.42
CA GLY A 263 -14.59 -0.90 16.04
C GLY A 263 -15.40 -0.08 15.03
N ARG A 264 -16.63 -0.53 14.76
CA ARG A 264 -17.54 0.06 13.76
C ARG A 264 -17.67 1.58 13.87
N ARG A 265 -17.94 2.09 15.09
CA ARG A 265 -18.22 3.52 15.34
C ARG A 265 -17.02 4.43 15.07
N ILE A 266 -15.78 3.92 15.07
CA ILE A 266 -14.57 4.69 14.78
C ILE A 266 -14.23 4.73 13.29
N VAL A 267 -14.43 3.63 12.55
CA VAL A 267 -13.90 3.54 11.18
C VAL A 267 -14.97 3.49 10.08
N ALA A 268 -16.20 3.02 10.36
CA ALA A 268 -17.17 2.72 9.32
C ALA A 268 -17.46 3.93 8.42
N GLU A 269 -17.86 5.07 9.00
CA GLU A 269 -18.24 6.29 8.28
C GLU A 269 -17.06 7.00 7.59
N HIS A 270 -15.83 6.60 7.91
CA HIS A 270 -14.59 7.15 7.38
C HIS A 270 -13.92 6.24 6.34
N GLY A 271 -14.70 5.37 5.69
CA GLY A 271 -14.27 4.60 4.53
C GLY A 271 -15.32 4.59 3.43
N ILE A 272 -14.86 4.78 2.19
CA ILE A 272 -15.63 4.57 0.95
C ILE A 272 -14.98 3.48 0.10
N LEU A 273 -15.77 2.88 -0.79
CA LEU A 273 -15.31 1.89 -1.77
C LEU A 273 -15.78 2.32 -3.15
N VAL A 274 -14.82 2.58 -4.03
CA VAL A 274 -15.05 3.14 -5.35
C VAL A 274 -14.96 2.02 -6.38
N THR A 275 -15.98 1.88 -7.21
CA THR A 275 -16.09 0.85 -8.24
C THR A 275 -16.61 1.44 -9.55
N LYS A 276 -16.38 0.75 -10.66
CA LYS A 276 -16.69 1.20 -12.02
C LYS A 276 -17.72 0.28 -12.67
N VAL A 277 -18.77 0.86 -13.24
CA VAL A 277 -19.77 0.14 -14.03
C VAL A 277 -19.09 -0.45 -15.27
N GLN A 278 -19.05 -1.77 -15.36
CA GLN A 278 -18.53 -2.49 -16.52
C GLN A 278 -19.61 -2.62 -17.59
N TYR A 279 -20.81 -3.05 -17.22
CA TYR A 279 -21.92 -3.29 -18.15
C TYR A 279 -23.28 -3.03 -17.47
N THR A 280 -24.24 -2.53 -18.24
CA THR A 280 -25.66 -2.57 -17.87
C THR A 280 -26.38 -3.63 -18.68
N LYS A 281 -27.22 -4.43 -18.02
CA LYS A 281 -28.01 -5.49 -18.67
C LYS A 281 -29.48 -5.31 -18.29
N SER A 282 -30.35 -5.17 -19.27
CA SER A 282 -31.79 -5.21 -19.04
C SER A 282 -32.36 -6.56 -19.46
N ASN A 283 -33.27 -7.11 -18.65
CA ASN A 283 -34.26 -8.07 -19.11
C ASN A 283 -35.65 -7.43 -18.95
N LYS A 284 -36.69 -7.99 -19.58
CA LYS A 284 -38.06 -7.41 -19.59
C LYS A 284 -38.71 -7.20 -18.19
N ARG A 285 -38.04 -7.55 -17.09
CA ARG A 285 -38.50 -7.41 -15.70
C ARG A 285 -37.56 -6.61 -14.80
N LYS A 286 -36.26 -6.52 -15.11
CA LYS A 286 -35.21 -5.94 -14.25
C LYS A 286 -34.02 -5.41 -15.05
N ASN A 287 -33.41 -4.34 -14.53
CA ASN A 287 -32.08 -3.90 -14.96
C ASN A 287 -31.03 -4.35 -13.95
N PHE A 288 -29.84 -4.64 -14.45
CA PHE A 288 -28.65 -4.98 -13.67
C PHE A 288 -27.54 -3.99 -14.02
N ALA A 289 -26.82 -3.53 -13.00
CA ALA A 289 -25.57 -2.81 -13.15
C ALA A 289 -24.45 -3.74 -12.66
N ILE A 290 -23.59 -4.17 -13.58
CA ILE A 290 -22.46 -5.07 -13.31
C ILE A 290 -21.23 -4.19 -13.10
N VAL A 291 -20.63 -4.27 -11.91
CA VAL A 291 -19.46 -3.47 -11.53
C VAL A 291 -18.15 -4.29 -11.50
N ASP A 292 -17.00 -3.62 -11.33
CA ASP A 292 -15.70 -4.29 -11.20
C ASP A 292 -15.37 -4.85 -9.80
N LEU A 293 -16.22 -4.54 -8.82
CA LEU A 293 -16.19 -5.04 -7.43
C LEU A 293 -16.96 -6.36 -7.28
N GLY A 294 -16.46 -7.32 -6.51
CA GLY A 294 -17.18 -8.55 -6.13
C GLY A 294 -17.41 -8.72 -4.62
N MET A 295 -18.26 -9.67 -4.23
CA MET A 295 -18.46 -10.06 -2.82
C MET A 295 -17.18 -10.55 -2.14
N ASN A 296 -16.18 -11.00 -2.91
CA ASN A 296 -14.84 -11.31 -2.42
C ASN A 296 -14.14 -10.06 -1.85
N ASP A 297 -14.43 -8.88 -2.39
CA ASP A 297 -13.87 -7.60 -1.97
C ASP A 297 -14.69 -6.95 -0.85
N PHE A 298 -16.01 -7.17 -0.87
CA PHE A 298 -16.96 -6.57 0.05
C PHE A 298 -18.09 -7.53 0.43
N MET A 299 -17.81 -8.39 1.42
CA MET A 299 -18.64 -9.53 1.80
C MET A 299 -19.97 -9.15 2.51
N ARG A 300 -20.09 -7.94 3.07
CA ARG A 300 -21.19 -7.58 3.99
C ARG A 300 -22.60 -7.75 3.40
N PRO A 301 -22.89 -7.35 2.15
CA PRO A 301 -24.22 -7.51 1.58
C PRO A 301 -24.58 -8.98 1.32
N ALA A 302 -23.61 -9.79 0.87
CA ALA A 302 -23.83 -11.21 0.63
C ALA A 302 -24.05 -12.00 1.94
N LEU A 303 -23.22 -11.74 2.96
CA LEU A 303 -23.24 -12.50 4.22
C LEU A 303 -24.32 -12.04 5.21
N TYR A 304 -24.57 -10.73 5.31
CA TYR A 304 -25.46 -10.15 6.33
C TYR A 304 -26.72 -9.49 5.74
N GLN A 305 -26.90 -9.53 4.42
CA GLN A 305 -27.94 -8.75 3.72
C GLN A 305 -27.85 -7.23 4.06
N ALA A 306 -26.63 -6.77 4.38
CA ALA A 306 -26.39 -5.42 4.88
C ALA A 306 -26.38 -4.39 3.75
N THR A 307 -27.41 -3.54 3.73
CA THR A 307 -27.48 -2.38 2.83
C THR A 307 -26.46 -1.31 3.22
N HIS A 308 -25.83 -0.70 2.22
CA HIS A 308 -24.99 0.48 2.35
C HIS A 308 -25.49 1.60 1.43
N PRO A 309 -25.30 2.89 1.78
CA PRO A 309 -25.53 3.97 0.83
C PRO A 309 -24.61 3.79 -0.39
N VAL A 310 -25.17 3.94 -1.58
CA VAL A 310 -24.42 3.93 -2.84
C VAL A 310 -24.91 5.09 -3.71
N ARG A 311 -23.97 5.77 -4.36
CA ARG A 311 -24.27 6.89 -5.26
C ARG A 311 -23.35 6.91 -6.47
N LEU A 312 -23.80 7.59 -7.52
CA LEU A 312 -22.95 8.00 -8.64
C LEU A 312 -21.96 9.08 -8.16
N LEU A 313 -20.68 8.97 -8.53
CA LEU A 313 -19.63 9.89 -8.09
C LEU A 313 -19.84 11.31 -8.64
N THR A 314 -20.22 11.38 -9.91
CA THR A 314 -20.55 12.60 -10.66
C THR A 314 -22.04 12.56 -10.94
N PRO A 315 -22.88 13.35 -10.23
CA PRO A 315 -24.33 13.33 -10.42
C PRO A 315 -24.75 13.63 -11.87
N LYS A 316 -25.85 13.01 -12.30
CA LYS A 316 -26.55 13.28 -13.57
C LYS A 316 -27.97 13.69 -13.25
N GLU A 317 -28.55 14.60 -14.02
CA GLU A 317 -29.96 15.02 -13.92
C GLU A 317 -30.92 14.08 -14.69
N ASP A 318 -30.46 12.87 -15.01
CA ASP A 318 -31.26 11.85 -15.70
C ASP A 318 -32.37 11.30 -14.81
N ALA A 319 -33.45 10.81 -15.44
CA ALA A 319 -34.48 10.05 -14.76
C ALA A 319 -33.89 8.82 -14.03
N LEU A 320 -34.39 8.57 -12.82
CA LEU A 320 -33.97 7.42 -12.02
C LEU A 320 -34.43 6.10 -12.66
N VAL A 321 -33.55 5.11 -12.60
CA VAL A 321 -33.77 3.75 -13.07
C VAL A 321 -33.42 2.79 -11.94
N ALA A 322 -34.32 1.84 -11.65
CA ALA A 322 -34.06 0.80 -10.67
C ALA A 322 -33.12 -0.27 -11.24
N TYR A 323 -32.03 -0.55 -10.51
CA TYR A 323 -31.03 -1.58 -10.83
C TYR A 323 -30.86 -2.58 -9.68
N ASP A 324 -30.67 -3.86 -10.00
CA ASP A 324 -29.94 -4.77 -9.11
C ASP A 324 -28.43 -4.55 -9.37
N LEU A 325 -27.70 -4.10 -8.34
CA LEU A 325 -26.26 -3.82 -8.41
C LEU A 325 -25.48 -5.08 -8.02
N VAL A 326 -24.71 -5.62 -8.97
CA VAL A 326 -24.09 -6.95 -8.88
C VAL A 326 -22.62 -6.91 -9.29
N GLY A 327 -21.82 -7.83 -8.74
CA GLY A 327 -20.42 -7.99 -9.10
C GLY A 327 -20.19 -9.02 -10.22
N PRO A 328 -18.92 -9.40 -10.46
CA PRO A 328 -18.51 -10.35 -11.49
C PRO A 328 -18.28 -11.80 -11.00
N ILE A 329 -18.52 -12.12 -9.74
CA ILE A 329 -18.34 -13.46 -9.15
C ILE A 329 -19.39 -14.44 -9.72
N CYS A 330 -19.08 -15.73 -9.80
CA CYS A 330 -19.97 -16.75 -10.37
C CYS A 330 -21.22 -17.11 -9.51
N GLU A 331 -21.44 -16.44 -8.39
CA GLU A 331 -22.49 -16.74 -7.41
C GLU A 331 -23.62 -15.72 -7.46
N SER A 332 -24.87 -16.19 -7.38
CA SER A 332 -26.06 -15.32 -7.31
C SER A 332 -26.16 -14.48 -6.03
N ALA A 333 -25.31 -14.77 -5.04
CA ALA A 333 -25.13 -13.98 -3.83
C ALA A 333 -24.27 -12.72 -4.03
N ASP A 334 -23.58 -12.57 -5.18
CA ASP A 334 -22.76 -11.40 -5.53
C ASP A 334 -23.62 -10.20 -5.95
N CYS A 335 -24.45 -9.74 -5.02
CA CYS A 335 -25.44 -8.69 -5.19
C CYS A 335 -25.35 -7.73 -4.00
N PHE A 336 -24.94 -6.49 -4.27
CA PHE A 336 -24.69 -5.48 -3.23
C PHE A 336 -25.98 -4.79 -2.77
N ILE A 337 -26.91 -4.56 -3.70
CA ILE A 337 -28.22 -3.97 -3.42
C ILE A 337 -29.20 -4.32 -4.56
N LYS A 338 -30.46 -4.60 -4.22
CA LYS A 338 -31.53 -4.93 -5.18
C LYS A 338 -32.45 -3.73 -5.35
N GLY A 339 -32.84 -3.44 -6.58
CA GLY A 339 -33.76 -2.34 -6.90
C GLY A 339 -33.30 -0.95 -6.44
N VAL A 340 -31.98 -0.67 -6.45
CA VAL A 340 -31.49 0.69 -6.12
C VAL A 340 -31.84 1.65 -7.24
N GLU A 341 -32.42 2.80 -6.89
CA GLU A 341 -32.72 3.87 -7.84
C GLU A 341 -31.47 4.74 -8.03
N LEU A 342 -30.96 4.78 -9.27
CA LEU A 342 -29.82 5.61 -9.66
C LEU A 342 -30.14 6.30 -10.99
N PRO A 343 -29.52 7.46 -11.30
CA PRO A 343 -29.54 8.01 -12.65
C PRO A 343 -29.05 6.97 -13.66
N LYS A 344 -29.48 7.09 -14.92
CA LYS A 344 -29.13 6.14 -15.98
C LYS A 344 -27.61 5.86 -16.04
N LEU A 345 -27.25 4.61 -15.77
CA LEU A 345 -25.85 4.17 -15.71
C LEU A 345 -25.30 3.78 -17.08
N GLU A 346 -24.05 4.16 -17.31
CA GLU A 346 -23.28 3.89 -18.53
C GLU A 346 -21.93 3.24 -18.18
N ARG A 347 -21.31 2.56 -19.15
CA ARG A 347 -20.02 1.90 -18.94
C ARG A 347 -18.94 2.95 -18.64
N GLY A 348 -18.21 2.76 -17.54
CA GLY A 348 -17.20 3.69 -17.06
C GLY A 348 -17.68 4.65 -15.98
N ASP A 349 -19.00 4.73 -15.71
CA ASP A 349 -19.52 5.47 -14.56
C ASP A 349 -18.92 4.93 -13.26
N LEU A 350 -18.57 5.84 -12.34
CA LEU A 350 -18.04 5.48 -11.03
C LEU A 350 -19.14 5.52 -9.96
N LEU A 351 -19.30 4.41 -9.25
CA LEU A 351 -20.16 4.30 -8.08
C LEU A 351 -19.32 4.30 -6.80
N VAL A 352 -19.86 4.92 -5.76
CA VAL A 352 -19.24 5.00 -4.43
C VAL A 352 -20.17 4.34 -3.43
N PHE A 353 -19.71 3.25 -2.81
CA PHE A 353 -20.32 2.73 -1.60
C PHE A 353 -19.76 3.48 -0.40
N GLU A 354 -20.64 3.91 0.50
CA GLU A 354 -20.27 4.69 1.69
C GLU A 354 -20.37 3.84 2.97
N LYS A 355 -19.72 4.34 4.03
CA LYS A 355 -19.73 3.74 5.37
C LYS A 355 -19.12 2.32 5.45
N VAL A 356 -18.22 2.00 4.52
CA VAL A 356 -17.59 0.67 4.35
C VAL A 356 -16.28 0.50 5.13
N GLY A 357 -15.91 1.48 5.96
CA GLY A 357 -14.60 1.46 6.63
C GLY A 357 -14.40 0.31 7.63
N ALA A 358 -15.49 -0.27 8.14
CA ALA A 358 -15.51 -1.38 9.09
C ALA A 358 -16.06 -2.66 8.43
N TYR A 359 -15.37 -3.78 8.61
CA TYR A 359 -15.78 -5.10 8.10
C TYR A 359 -15.93 -5.14 6.57
N GLY A 360 -15.18 -4.28 5.87
CA GLY A 360 -14.98 -4.31 4.42
C GLY A 360 -13.75 -5.13 4.08
N ALA A 361 -12.62 -4.46 3.85
CA ALA A 361 -11.34 -5.09 3.53
C ALA A 361 -10.87 -6.16 4.54
N SER A 362 -11.24 -6.08 5.83
CA SER A 362 -10.93 -7.12 6.82
C SER A 362 -11.69 -8.44 6.63
N MET A 363 -12.72 -8.45 5.78
CA MET A 363 -13.48 -9.63 5.36
C MET A 363 -13.24 -9.98 3.89
N ALA A 364 -12.23 -9.38 3.25
CA ALA A 364 -11.89 -9.67 1.87
C ALA A 364 -11.29 -11.07 1.72
N SER A 365 -11.44 -11.66 0.53
CA SER A 365 -10.97 -13.00 0.21
C SER A 365 -10.55 -13.13 -1.26
N HIS A 366 -9.80 -14.18 -1.54
CA HIS A 366 -9.35 -14.54 -2.88
C HIS A 366 -10.36 -15.34 -3.70
N TYR A 367 -11.65 -15.25 -3.36
CA TYR A 367 -12.67 -16.03 -4.05
C TYR A 367 -12.73 -15.70 -5.55
N ASN A 368 -12.93 -16.73 -6.38
CA ASN A 368 -12.76 -16.66 -7.85
C ASN A 368 -11.32 -16.25 -8.29
N SER A 369 -10.30 -16.51 -7.46
CA SER A 369 -8.89 -16.16 -7.70
C SER A 369 -8.67 -14.66 -7.98
N ARG A 370 -9.40 -13.80 -7.25
CA ARG A 370 -9.32 -12.35 -7.38
C ARG A 370 -8.37 -11.76 -6.33
N PRO A 371 -7.44 -10.87 -6.71
CA PRO A 371 -6.52 -10.24 -5.76
C PRO A 371 -7.24 -9.26 -4.85
N ASN A 372 -6.80 -9.14 -3.59
CA ASN A 372 -7.35 -8.10 -2.72
C ASN A 372 -7.06 -6.70 -3.27
N LEU A 373 -7.97 -5.77 -2.94
CA LEU A 373 -7.98 -4.42 -3.48
C LEU A 373 -6.85 -3.54 -2.95
N LEU A 374 -6.56 -2.50 -3.74
CA LEU A 374 -5.83 -1.32 -3.31
C LEU A 374 -6.58 -0.64 -2.14
N GLU A 375 -5.87 -0.33 -1.06
CA GLU A 375 -6.37 0.52 0.03
C GLU A 375 -5.61 1.85 0.02
N LEU A 376 -6.33 2.95 -0.11
CA LEU A 376 -5.81 4.31 -0.08
C LEU A 376 -6.29 5.03 1.19
N GLY A 377 -5.49 5.98 1.68
CA GLY A 377 -5.84 6.83 2.80
C GLY A 377 -5.60 8.30 2.50
N THR A 378 -6.41 9.15 3.10
CA THR A 378 -6.29 10.61 2.99
C THR A 378 -5.96 11.22 4.35
N GLN A 379 -4.94 12.07 4.38
CA GLN A 379 -4.47 12.75 5.57
C GLN A 379 -3.95 14.15 5.19
N GLY A 380 -4.46 15.20 5.83
CA GLY A 380 -4.12 16.60 5.49
C GLY A 380 -4.36 16.94 4.01
N GLY A 381 -5.40 16.35 3.40
CA GLY A 381 -5.71 16.50 1.97
C GLY A 381 -4.78 15.75 0.99
N LYS A 382 -3.81 14.96 1.48
CA LYS A 382 -2.90 14.16 0.64
C LYS A 382 -3.30 12.70 0.62
N VAL A 383 -3.23 12.07 -0.56
CA VAL A 383 -3.47 10.62 -0.75
C VAL A 383 -2.17 9.86 -0.52
N ARG A 384 -2.23 8.75 0.23
CA ARG A 384 -1.17 7.75 0.39
C ARG A 384 -1.72 6.34 0.19
N THR A 385 -0.91 5.40 -0.30
CA THR A 385 -1.28 3.98 -0.27
C THR A 385 -1.15 3.44 1.17
N LEU A 386 -2.10 2.62 1.60
CA LEU A 386 -2.08 1.90 2.89
C LEU A 386 -1.88 0.38 2.70
N LYS A 387 -2.38 -0.16 1.59
CA LYS A 387 -2.14 -1.52 1.10
C LYS A 387 -2.09 -1.46 -0.42
N GLU A 388 -1.03 -1.96 -1.03
CA GLU A 388 -0.97 -2.10 -2.49
C GLU A 388 -1.96 -3.18 -2.96
N ARG A 389 -2.42 -3.09 -4.22
CA ARG A 389 -3.23 -4.15 -4.82
C ARG A 389 -2.36 -5.40 -4.98
N GLU A 390 -2.88 -6.55 -4.57
CA GLU A 390 -2.22 -7.84 -4.81
C GLU A 390 -2.15 -8.16 -6.31
N ASP A 391 -1.12 -8.87 -6.74
CA ASP A 391 -1.03 -9.41 -8.10
C ASP A 391 -1.29 -10.93 -8.16
N PHE A 392 -1.11 -11.52 -9.34
CA PHE A 392 -1.28 -12.97 -9.51
C PHE A 392 -0.28 -13.81 -8.70
N PHE A 393 0.94 -13.32 -8.49
CA PHE A 393 1.97 -14.02 -7.72
C PHE A 393 1.74 -13.94 -6.22
N ASP A 394 1.14 -12.85 -5.71
CA ASP A 394 0.68 -12.80 -4.32
C ASP A 394 -0.35 -13.90 -4.03
N LEU A 395 -1.30 -14.13 -4.94
CA LEU A 395 -2.32 -15.18 -4.82
C LEU A 395 -1.71 -16.59 -4.73
N ILE A 396 -0.78 -16.93 -5.63
CA ILE A 396 -0.21 -18.29 -5.73
C ILE A 396 1.05 -18.50 -4.88
N LYS A 397 1.47 -17.50 -4.10
CA LYS A 397 2.75 -17.46 -3.37
C LYS A 397 3.02 -18.73 -2.54
N HIS A 398 1.97 -19.29 -1.94
CA HIS A 398 2.05 -20.47 -1.07
C HIS A 398 1.84 -21.80 -1.80
N GLU A 399 1.44 -21.79 -3.08
CA GLU A 399 1.18 -22.98 -3.89
C GLU A 399 2.34 -23.36 -4.81
N MET A 400 3.17 -22.37 -5.19
CA MET A 400 4.25 -22.54 -6.19
C MET A 400 5.23 -23.68 -5.89
N GLY A 401 5.45 -24.04 -4.63
CA GLY A 401 6.43 -25.05 -4.21
C GLY A 401 6.20 -26.47 -4.75
N HIS A 402 4.99 -26.79 -5.21
CA HIS A 402 4.64 -28.13 -5.71
C HIS A 402 4.52 -28.22 -7.24
N LEU A 403 4.58 -27.10 -7.96
CA LEU A 403 4.47 -27.09 -9.42
C LEU A 403 5.79 -27.53 -10.07
N LYS A 404 5.83 -28.79 -10.53
CA LYS A 404 6.97 -29.35 -11.29
C LYS A 404 7.11 -28.68 -12.66
N GLY A 405 7.88 -27.60 -12.72
CA GLY A 405 8.32 -26.95 -13.94
C GLY A 405 9.55 -26.07 -13.66
N GLU A 406 10.71 -26.47 -14.20
CA GLU A 406 12.03 -25.93 -13.84
C GLU A 406 12.21 -24.42 -14.10
N GLY A 407 11.30 -23.79 -14.86
CA GLY A 407 11.42 -22.40 -15.31
C GLY A 407 11.06 -21.32 -14.29
N ILE A 408 9.85 -21.34 -13.71
CA ILE A 408 9.30 -20.21 -12.93
C ILE A 408 9.56 -20.36 -11.44
N VAL A 409 9.31 -21.55 -10.87
CA VAL A 409 9.50 -21.81 -9.43
C VAL A 409 10.96 -21.63 -9.03
N SER A 410 11.89 -22.17 -9.84
CA SER A 410 13.35 -22.01 -9.66
C SER A 410 13.77 -20.54 -9.70
N LYS A 411 13.29 -19.76 -10.68
CA LYS A 411 13.62 -18.33 -10.80
C LYS A 411 13.02 -17.49 -9.67
N ARG A 412 11.81 -17.79 -9.19
CA ARG A 412 11.23 -17.06 -8.06
C ARG A 412 11.96 -17.37 -6.76
N ALA A 413 12.28 -18.65 -6.49
CA ALA A 413 13.10 -19.03 -5.35
C ALA A 413 14.48 -18.34 -5.37
N GLN A 414 15.11 -18.21 -6.55
CA GLN A 414 16.35 -17.44 -6.71
C GLN A 414 16.16 -15.94 -6.41
N ILE A 415 15.06 -15.31 -6.85
CA ILE A 415 14.74 -13.91 -6.52
C ILE A 415 14.53 -13.73 -5.01
N ASP A 416 13.69 -14.56 -4.38
CA ASP A 416 13.41 -14.46 -2.95
C ASP A 416 14.67 -14.72 -2.09
N GLN A 417 15.56 -15.60 -2.54
CA GLN A 417 16.85 -15.84 -1.89
C GLN A 417 17.81 -14.65 -2.04
N ILE A 418 17.82 -13.97 -3.20
CA ILE A 418 18.58 -12.73 -3.43
C ILE A 418 18.04 -11.62 -2.54
N ASP A 419 16.73 -11.40 -2.53
CA ASP A 419 16.07 -10.34 -1.74
C ASP A 419 16.30 -10.53 -0.24
N THR A 420 16.16 -11.76 0.26
CA THR A 420 16.45 -12.11 1.67
C THR A 420 17.92 -11.81 2.04
N SER A 421 18.86 -12.19 1.17
CA SER A 421 20.29 -11.92 1.37
C SER A 421 20.59 -10.41 1.35
N LEU A 422 19.92 -9.66 0.48
CA LEU A 422 20.05 -8.21 0.38
C LEU A 422 19.62 -7.51 1.68
N VAL A 423 18.47 -7.91 2.23
CA VAL A 423 17.93 -7.36 3.49
C VAL A 423 18.85 -7.64 4.68
N GLN A 424 19.41 -8.86 4.78
CA GLN A 424 20.37 -9.19 5.84
C GLN A 424 21.65 -8.34 5.76
N LEU A 425 22.21 -8.16 4.57
CA LEU A 425 23.40 -7.33 4.35
C LEU A 425 23.14 -5.84 4.64
N LEU A 426 21.97 -5.33 4.27
CA LEU A 426 21.52 -3.97 4.57
C LEU A 426 21.42 -3.71 6.08
N ASN A 427 20.79 -4.64 6.82
CA ASN A 427 20.62 -4.51 8.27
C ASN A 427 21.96 -4.60 9.03
N ALA A 428 22.85 -5.52 8.63
CA ALA A 428 24.20 -5.62 9.20
C ALA A 428 25.01 -4.34 8.97
N ARG A 429 24.92 -3.74 7.77
CA ARG A 429 25.54 -2.45 7.45
C ARG A 429 24.99 -1.31 8.31
N LEU A 430 23.68 -1.28 8.54
CA LEU A 430 23.02 -0.25 9.35
C LEU A 430 23.52 -0.29 10.81
N ALA A 431 23.59 -1.48 11.40
CA ALA A 431 24.12 -1.70 12.75
C ALA A 431 25.59 -1.26 12.89
N LEU A 432 26.45 -1.66 11.94
CA LEU A 432 27.85 -1.22 11.91
C LEU A 432 27.99 0.29 11.74
N SER A 433 27.15 0.92 10.90
CA SER A 433 27.15 2.37 10.70
C SER A 433 26.76 3.12 11.97
N ALA A 434 25.77 2.62 12.72
CA ALA A 434 25.38 3.15 14.03
C ALA A 434 26.49 2.99 15.08
N GLN A 435 27.15 1.83 15.13
CA GLN A 435 28.30 1.57 16.02
C GLN A 435 29.47 2.53 15.74
N ILE A 436 29.79 2.75 14.46
CA ILE A 436 30.83 3.69 14.01
C ILE A 436 30.47 5.13 14.37
N ALA A 437 29.21 5.55 14.17
CA ALA A 437 28.74 6.88 14.56
C ALA A 437 28.87 7.10 16.08
N LYS A 438 28.46 6.12 16.88
CA LYS A 438 28.58 6.15 18.36
C LYS A 438 30.03 6.26 18.81
N ASN A 439 30.93 5.46 18.23
CA ASN A 439 32.37 5.49 18.56
C ASN A 439 33.05 6.82 18.13
N LYS A 440 32.69 7.38 16.96
CA LYS A 440 33.16 8.71 16.54
C LYS A 440 32.73 9.80 17.53
N HIS A 441 31.50 9.75 18.01
CA HIS A 441 30.95 10.72 18.96
C HIS A 441 31.58 10.61 20.37
N GLN A 442 32.14 9.45 20.73
CA GLN A 442 32.81 9.21 22.02
C GLN A 442 34.32 9.47 22.00
N THR A 443 34.99 9.31 20.85
CA THR A 443 36.48 9.34 20.78
C THR A 443 37.07 10.46 19.93
N GLY A 444 36.24 11.20 19.16
CA GLY A 444 36.69 12.33 18.33
C GLY A 444 37.58 11.98 17.13
N LEU A 445 37.92 10.68 16.95
CA LEU A 445 38.82 10.22 15.89
C LEU A 445 38.06 9.81 14.62
N SER A 446 38.54 10.29 13.48
CA SER A 446 38.07 9.82 12.17
C SER A 446 38.76 8.51 11.79
N ILE A 447 38.11 7.38 12.06
CA ILE A 447 38.60 6.04 11.71
C ILE A 447 38.33 5.75 10.20
N TYR A 448 38.82 6.62 9.31
CA TYR A 448 38.78 6.37 7.86
C TYR A 448 40.13 5.81 7.41
N ASN A 449 40.15 4.55 6.95
CA ASN A 449 41.35 3.90 6.42
C ASN A 449 41.07 3.44 4.97
N PRO A 450 41.34 4.29 3.96
CA PRO A 450 41.02 3.99 2.55
C PRO A 450 41.81 2.79 1.99
N LEU A 451 42.98 2.47 2.54
CA LEU A 451 43.78 1.32 2.11
C LEU A 451 43.10 0.00 2.50
N ARG A 452 42.48 -0.06 3.69
CA ARG A 452 41.76 -1.25 4.16
C ARG A 452 40.44 -1.47 3.43
N GLU A 453 39.78 -0.40 2.95
CA GLU A 453 38.67 -0.52 2.01
C GLU A 453 39.13 -1.13 0.68
N ALA A 454 40.19 -0.58 0.07
CA ALA A 454 40.72 -1.06 -1.21
C ALA A 454 41.12 -2.55 -1.18
N GLU A 455 41.73 -3.04 -0.09
CA GLU A 455 42.05 -4.47 0.09
C GLU A 455 40.82 -5.37 0.21
N ILE A 456 39.71 -4.88 0.78
CA ILE A 456 38.46 -5.64 0.89
C ILE A 456 37.77 -5.71 -0.47
N PHE A 457 37.70 -4.59 -1.21
CA PHE A 457 37.16 -4.57 -2.58
C PHE A 457 37.95 -5.50 -3.52
N ALA A 458 39.28 -5.53 -3.42
CA ALA A 458 40.13 -6.44 -4.18
C ALA A 458 39.88 -7.94 -3.89
N LYS A 459 39.38 -8.30 -2.69
CA LYS A 459 39.16 -9.70 -2.28
C LYS A 459 37.77 -10.25 -2.58
N VAL A 460 36.74 -9.40 -2.67
CA VAL A 460 35.34 -9.87 -2.79
C VAL A 460 34.87 -9.97 -4.25
N GLY A 461 35.53 -9.26 -5.18
CA GLY A 461 35.27 -9.35 -6.61
C GLY A 461 34.02 -8.58 -7.07
N GLY A 462 34.07 -8.07 -8.30
CA GLY A 462 33.16 -7.02 -8.82
C GLY A 462 31.66 -7.35 -8.96
N ARG A 463 31.17 -8.49 -8.44
CA ARG A 463 29.73 -8.80 -8.40
C ARG A 463 29.00 -8.18 -7.21
N LEU A 464 29.67 -8.03 -6.06
CA LEU A 464 29.06 -7.39 -4.87
C LEU A 464 29.32 -5.88 -4.84
N GLU A 465 30.31 -5.39 -5.57
CA GLU A 465 30.58 -3.95 -5.72
C GLU A 465 29.45 -3.22 -6.47
N SER A 466 28.82 -3.87 -7.48
CA SER A 466 27.60 -3.33 -8.10
C SER A 466 26.47 -3.25 -7.07
N VAL A 467 26.20 -4.32 -6.32
CA VAL A 467 25.10 -4.37 -5.35
C VAL A 467 25.27 -3.34 -4.22
N TYR A 468 26.48 -3.19 -3.68
CA TYR A 468 26.75 -2.20 -2.63
C TYR A 468 26.71 -0.75 -3.14
N THR A 469 27.04 -0.54 -4.41
CA THR A 469 26.97 0.77 -5.08
C THR A 469 25.56 1.07 -5.61
N GLU A 470 24.75 0.06 -5.96
CA GLU A 470 23.32 0.17 -6.32
C GLU A 470 22.48 0.57 -5.11
N ILE A 471 22.81 0.05 -3.92
CA ILE A 471 22.24 0.49 -2.63
C ILE A 471 22.57 1.97 -2.32
N LEU A 472 23.67 2.51 -2.87
CA LEU A 472 24.07 3.92 -2.72
C LEU A 472 23.84 4.77 -3.97
N GLY A 473 23.23 4.21 -5.01
CA GLY A 473 23.06 4.84 -6.30
C GLY A 473 22.11 4.05 -7.22
N VAL A 474 20.89 4.49 -7.55
CA VAL A 474 20.36 5.87 -7.74
C VAL A 474 21.20 6.74 -8.72
N SER A 475 22.40 6.28 -8.96
CA SER A 475 23.46 6.84 -9.76
C SER A 475 24.35 5.63 -10.04
N ARG A 476 24.16 4.95 -11.17
CA ARG A 476 24.12 5.53 -12.52
C ARG A 476 23.90 4.33 -13.54
N GLY A 477 23.55 4.47 -14.85
CA GLY A 477 23.39 3.30 -15.82
C GLY A 477 24.40 3.16 -17.01
N LEU A 478 24.91 1.94 -17.25
CA LEU A 478 25.88 1.50 -18.30
C LEU A 478 25.22 1.36 -19.71
N VAL A 479 25.73 1.93 -20.84
CA VAL A 479 25.24 1.68 -22.26
C VAL A 479 26.23 1.86 -23.46
N PHE A 480 26.79 0.81 -24.09
CA PHE A 480 27.80 0.86 -25.17
C PHE A 480 27.29 1.57 -26.46
N PRO A 481 27.90 1.50 -27.66
CA PRO A 481 27.21 1.83 -28.91
C PRO A 481 26.89 0.54 -29.67
N GLU A 482 26.06 0.52 -30.71
CA GLU A 482 26.22 1.37 -31.89
C GLU A 482 24.97 1.14 -32.84
N GLN A 483 24.13 2.13 -33.28
CA GLN A 483 23.17 2.07 -34.45
C GLN A 483 22.53 3.49 -34.75
N VAL A 484 22.33 3.92 -36.01
CA VAL A 484 21.88 5.32 -36.34
C VAL A 484 20.38 5.40 -36.13
N GLY A 485 19.93 6.31 -35.27
CA GLY A 485 18.50 6.60 -35.07
C GLY A 485 18.10 8.02 -35.44
N ILE A 486 16.90 8.12 -36.00
CA ILE A 486 16.26 9.35 -36.46
C ILE A 486 14.91 9.51 -35.77
N SER A 487 14.63 10.71 -35.26
CA SER A 487 13.35 11.08 -34.64
C SER A 487 12.30 11.59 -35.65
N THR A 488 11.38 10.70 -36.04
CA THR A 488 9.99 10.99 -36.44
C THR A 488 9.65 11.82 -37.71
N HIS A 489 10.58 12.40 -38.48
CA HIS A 489 10.21 13.17 -39.70
C HIS A 489 11.03 12.82 -40.96
N THR A 490 10.50 11.90 -41.78
CA THR A 490 11.12 11.36 -43.02
C THR A 490 11.27 12.35 -44.17
N ASN A 491 10.44 13.40 -44.25
CA ASN A 491 10.39 14.28 -45.43
C ASN A 491 11.59 15.25 -45.52
N ILE A 492 12.15 15.71 -44.40
CA ILE A 492 13.33 16.59 -44.40
C ILE A 492 14.59 15.79 -44.77
N ALA A 493 14.75 14.59 -44.21
CA ALA A 493 15.85 13.68 -44.56
C ALA A 493 15.85 13.32 -46.06
N ARG A 494 14.67 13.04 -46.65
CA ARG A 494 14.53 12.81 -48.10
C ARG A 494 14.80 14.06 -48.94
N ARG A 495 14.46 15.26 -48.43
CA ARG A 495 14.74 16.53 -49.11
C ARG A 495 16.24 16.87 -49.12
N ILE A 496 16.99 16.47 -48.09
CA ILE A 496 18.44 16.68 -47.97
C ILE A 496 19.25 15.56 -48.65
N LEU A 497 18.83 14.30 -48.61
CA LEU A 497 19.60 13.18 -49.19
C LEU A 497 19.14 12.73 -50.59
N GLY A 498 18.01 13.24 -51.09
CA GLY A 498 17.35 12.69 -52.27
C GLY A 498 16.75 11.29 -52.00
N GLN A 499 16.45 10.56 -53.08
CA GLN A 499 15.77 9.25 -52.99
C GLN A 499 16.70 8.06 -52.66
N GLN A 500 18.03 8.25 -52.62
CA GLN A 500 19.00 7.14 -52.55
C GLN A 500 19.32 6.63 -51.12
N ALA A 501 18.77 7.23 -50.07
CA ALA A 501 19.08 6.87 -48.68
C ALA A 501 18.07 5.90 -48.03
N LYS A 502 18.56 4.80 -47.46
CA LYS A 502 17.75 3.83 -46.69
C LYS A 502 17.55 4.33 -45.26
N LEU A 503 16.40 4.97 -45.01
CA LEU A 503 16.08 5.61 -43.72
C LEU A 503 15.50 4.60 -42.71
N SER A 504 16.13 4.50 -41.55
CA SER A 504 15.66 3.69 -40.43
C SER A 504 15.17 4.59 -39.29
N LEU A 505 13.92 4.39 -38.86
CA LEU A 505 13.28 5.14 -37.78
C LEU A 505 13.47 4.43 -36.44
N PHE A 506 13.95 5.14 -35.44
CA PHE A 506 14.19 4.60 -34.10
C PHE A 506 13.43 5.43 -33.07
N THR A 507 12.72 4.77 -32.16
CA THR A 507 12.30 5.40 -30.90
C THR A 507 13.54 5.69 -30.05
N PRO A 508 13.52 6.63 -29.09
CA PRO A 508 14.70 6.93 -28.27
C PRO A 508 15.32 5.69 -27.62
N LEU A 509 14.49 4.82 -27.01
CA LEU A 509 14.92 3.53 -26.47
C LEU A 509 15.57 2.63 -27.52
N LYS A 510 14.98 2.51 -28.70
CA LYS A 510 15.59 1.76 -29.79
C LYS A 510 16.87 2.42 -30.29
N LEU A 511 17.03 3.75 -30.22
CA LEU A 511 18.24 4.51 -30.53
C LEU A 511 19.36 4.31 -29.49
N PHE A 512 19.03 4.01 -28.22
CA PHE A 512 20.05 3.64 -27.24
C PHE A 512 20.32 2.13 -27.20
N GLN A 513 19.37 1.25 -27.50
CA GLN A 513 19.70 -0.19 -27.75
C GLN A 513 20.47 -0.38 -29.05
N ALA A 514 20.18 0.52 -29.98
CA ALA A 514 20.97 0.78 -31.15
C ALA A 514 22.39 1.14 -30.75
N ILE A 515 22.62 2.37 -30.26
CA ILE A 515 23.84 2.82 -29.61
C ILE A 515 23.98 2.07 -28.26
N LEU A 516 24.18 0.73 -28.37
CA LEU A 516 24.55 -0.34 -27.41
C LEU A 516 25.17 -1.57 -28.09
N SER A 517 24.76 -1.87 -29.34
CA SER A 517 24.95 -3.19 -29.98
C SER A 517 25.82 -3.25 -31.26
N LYS A 518 26.83 -2.39 -31.41
CA LYS A 518 27.92 -2.45 -32.43
C LYS A 518 27.52 -2.52 -33.92
N ARG A 519 26.59 -1.64 -34.33
CA ARG A 519 26.16 -1.29 -35.70
C ARG A 519 26.20 0.23 -36.17
N VAL A 520 26.34 1.31 -35.36
CA VAL A 520 26.81 2.74 -35.65
C VAL A 520 27.22 3.59 -34.41
N ASP A 521 28.19 4.50 -34.54
CA ASP A 521 28.93 5.08 -33.40
C ASP A 521 28.16 6.07 -32.47
N TYR A 522 27.16 6.82 -32.98
CA TYR A 522 26.42 7.85 -32.24
C TYR A 522 25.03 8.16 -32.87
N GLY A 523 24.25 9.04 -32.25
CA GLY A 523 22.95 9.52 -32.75
C GLY A 523 22.48 10.83 -32.12
N LEU A 524 21.42 11.43 -32.68
CA LEU A 524 20.90 12.74 -32.27
C LEU A 524 19.48 12.64 -31.70
N LEU A 525 19.29 13.06 -30.45
CA LEU A 525 17.98 13.10 -29.79
C LEU A 525 17.44 14.53 -29.70
N GLU A 526 16.23 14.74 -30.21
CA GLU A 526 15.45 15.95 -29.96
C GLU A 526 14.63 15.80 -28.67
N VAL A 527 14.74 16.77 -27.76
CA VAL A 527 14.08 16.75 -26.45
C VAL A 527 12.75 17.50 -26.53
N ARG A 528 11.63 16.77 -26.43
CA ARG A 528 10.26 17.32 -26.39
C ARG A 528 9.49 16.88 -25.14
N LYS A 529 8.55 17.71 -24.69
CA LYS A 529 7.68 17.48 -23.51
C LYS A 529 6.54 16.47 -23.76
N THR A 530 6.78 15.34 -24.43
CA THR A 530 5.75 14.31 -24.69
C THR A 530 6.12 12.97 -24.05
N CYS A 531 5.12 12.19 -23.60
CA CYS A 531 5.34 11.03 -22.72
C CYS A 531 6.30 9.96 -23.31
N ALA A 532 6.19 9.64 -24.61
CA ALA A 532 7.09 8.71 -25.27
C ALA A 532 8.56 9.18 -25.32
N TYR A 533 8.80 10.50 -25.28
CA TYR A 533 10.14 11.08 -25.14
C TYR A 533 10.54 11.22 -23.67
N ALA A 534 9.59 11.33 -22.72
CA ALA A 534 9.91 11.33 -21.29
C ALA A 534 10.51 10.00 -20.84
N GLU A 535 9.98 8.86 -21.30
CA GLU A 535 10.63 7.56 -21.07
C GLU A 535 11.96 7.44 -21.80
N GLY A 536 12.06 7.98 -23.02
CA GLY A 536 13.30 8.10 -23.76
C GLY A 536 14.37 8.90 -23.01
N LEU A 537 14.06 10.05 -22.44
CA LEU A 537 15.00 10.83 -21.66
C LEU A 537 15.30 10.20 -20.31
N LYS A 538 14.33 9.57 -19.63
CA LYS A 538 14.60 8.78 -18.41
C LYS A 538 15.56 7.63 -18.70
N ALA A 539 15.38 6.96 -19.84
CA ALA A 539 16.32 5.97 -20.35
C ALA A 539 17.66 6.63 -20.61
N LEU A 540 17.80 7.61 -21.51
CA LEU A 540 19.08 8.28 -21.77
C LEU A 540 19.80 8.74 -20.49
N VAL A 541 19.09 9.37 -19.55
CA VAL A 541 19.65 9.83 -18.28
C VAL A 541 20.06 8.66 -17.37
N LYS A 542 19.37 7.52 -17.41
CA LYS A 542 19.89 6.26 -16.83
C LYS A 542 21.15 5.84 -17.58
N LEU A 543 21.10 5.70 -18.89
CA LEU A 543 22.07 5.06 -19.78
C LEU A 543 23.38 5.85 -20.01
N VAL A 544 23.37 7.17 -19.86
CA VAL A 544 24.58 8.03 -19.84
C VAL A 544 25.32 7.93 -18.51
N LYS A 545 24.61 7.54 -17.46
CA LYS A 545 25.07 7.81 -16.12
C LYS A 545 26.25 6.87 -15.73
N GLN A 546 26.17 5.54 -15.82
CA GLN A 546 27.23 4.60 -15.33
C GLN A 546 28.28 4.37 -16.40
N GLN A 547 28.32 5.26 -17.39
CA GLN A 547 29.45 5.39 -18.26
C GLN A 547 29.58 4.25 -19.28
N GLU A 548 28.49 3.90 -19.98
CA GLU A 548 28.74 3.46 -21.37
C GLU A 548 28.14 4.35 -22.49
N LEU A 549 27.14 5.25 -22.25
CA LEU A 549 26.81 6.39 -23.17
C LEU A 549 27.33 7.72 -22.60
N GLU A 550 27.48 8.72 -23.46
CA GLU A 550 27.64 10.13 -23.09
C GLU A 550 26.79 11.04 -23.97
N VAL A 551 26.34 12.18 -23.41
CA VAL A 551 25.90 13.32 -24.22
C VAL A 551 27.17 14.06 -24.63
N ALA A 552 27.69 13.73 -25.80
CA ALA A 552 28.89 14.32 -26.38
C ALA A 552 28.71 15.83 -26.63
N HIS A 553 27.50 16.28 -26.99
CA HIS A 553 27.19 17.70 -27.15
C HIS A 553 25.71 17.99 -26.88
N SER A 554 25.41 19.18 -26.36
CA SER A 554 24.03 19.67 -26.20
C SER A 554 23.89 21.09 -26.72
N PHE A 555 22.96 21.31 -27.65
CA PHE A 555 22.76 22.60 -28.32
C PHE A 555 21.26 22.84 -28.53
N LYS A 556 20.87 24.09 -28.81
CA LYS A 556 19.46 24.48 -28.90
C LYS A 556 19.17 25.07 -30.28
N VAL A 557 18.18 24.52 -30.98
CA VAL A 557 17.80 24.91 -32.35
C VAL A 557 16.29 25.01 -32.44
N GLY A 558 15.76 26.08 -33.07
CA GLY A 558 14.31 26.28 -33.20
C GLY A 558 13.53 26.24 -31.87
N GLY A 559 14.18 26.61 -30.76
CA GLY A 559 13.59 26.58 -29.40
C GLY A 559 13.65 25.23 -28.67
N ALA A 560 13.95 24.12 -29.36
CA ALA A 560 14.09 22.80 -28.75
C ALA A 560 15.56 22.46 -28.44
N TRP A 561 15.79 21.58 -27.46
CA TRP A 561 17.11 21.06 -27.13
C TRP A 561 17.42 19.82 -27.97
N CYS A 562 18.61 19.79 -28.57
CA CYS A 562 19.17 18.67 -29.31
C CYS A 562 20.40 18.14 -28.58
N LEU A 563 20.46 16.82 -28.37
CA LEU A 563 21.54 16.13 -27.67
C LEU A 563 22.22 15.18 -28.65
N LEU A 564 23.50 15.42 -28.93
CA LEU A 564 24.38 14.46 -29.60
C LEU A 564 24.81 13.43 -28.57
N ILE A 565 24.51 12.16 -28.84
CA ILE A 565 24.67 11.05 -27.90
C ILE A 565 25.54 9.99 -28.55
N GLY A 566 26.66 9.65 -27.93
CA GLY A 566 27.58 8.61 -28.39
C GLY A 566 27.97 7.69 -27.24
N ARG A 567 28.82 6.70 -27.52
CA ARG A 567 29.48 5.90 -26.47
C ARG A 567 30.18 6.80 -25.45
N PHE A 568 30.18 6.46 -24.17
CA PHE A 568 31.07 7.05 -23.18
C PHE A 568 32.53 6.86 -23.61
N GLY A 569 33.31 7.95 -23.59
CA GLY A 569 34.66 7.99 -24.15
C GLY A 569 34.72 8.12 -25.68
N PHE A 570 33.60 8.36 -26.37
CA PHE A 570 33.56 8.59 -27.83
C PHE A 570 34.40 9.80 -28.24
N LEU A 571 34.37 10.87 -27.43
CA LEU A 571 35.14 12.09 -27.69
C LEU A 571 36.62 12.04 -27.27
N VAL A 572 37.05 11.06 -26.47
CA VAL A 572 38.40 11.06 -25.86
C VAL A 572 39.35 10.19 -26.68
N GLN A 573 39.95 10.77 -27.72
CA GLN A 573 40.93 10.09 -28.59
C GLN A 573 42.13 11.00 -28.93
N THR A 574 43.33 10.42 -28.99
CA THR A 574 44.60 11.16 -29.10
C THR A 574 44.95 11.62 -30.53
N LYS A 575 44.28 11.09 -31.55
CA LYS A 575 44.42 11.50 -32.97
C LYS A 575 43.06 11.38 -33.69
N PRO A 576 42.19 12.41 -33.67
CA PRO A 576 40.90 12.38 -34.36
C PRO A 576 41.08 12.36 -35.88
N THR A 577 40.36 11.49 -36.58
CA THR A 577 40.36 11.44 -38.06
C THR A 577 39.18 12.16 -38.69
N ARG A 578 38.11 12.43 -37.94
CA ARG A 578 36.84 12.98 -38.44
C ARG A 578 36.23 14.05 -37.53
N LYS A 579 35.35 14.89 -38.11
CA LYS A 579 34.60 15.96 -37.44
C LYS A 579 33.10 15.85 -37.69
N ALA A 580 32.30 16.07 -36.65
CA ALA A 580 30.85 16.17 -36.72
C ALA A 580 30.41 17.63 -36.90
N LEU A 581 29.62 17.87 -37.94
CA LEU A 581 29.14 19.18 -38.36
C LEU A 581 27.62 19.19 -38.37
N PHE A 582 27.00 20.11 -37.63
CA PHE A 582 25.55 20.32 -37.68
C PHE A 582 25.20 21.52 -38.54
N PHE A 583 24.25 21.34 -39.46
CA PHE A 583 23.73 22.35 -40.36
C PHE A 583 22.22 22.53 -40.11
N GLU A 584 21.77 23.78 -39.98
CA GLU A 584 20.34 24.10 -39.93
C GLU A 584 19.63 23.82 -41.28
N PRO A 585 18.30 23.63 -41.32
CA PRO A 585 17.58 23.16 -42.51
C PRO A 585 17.66 24.09 -43.73
N ALA A 586 18.03 25.36 -43.52
CA ALA A 586 18.20 26.34 -44.59
C ALA A 586 19.28 25.94 -45.61
N HIS A 587 20.36 25.28 -45.16
CA HIS A 587 21.53 24.94 -45.99
C HIS A 587 21.39 23.64 -46.79
N THR A 588 20.16 23.33 -47.23
CA THR A 588 19.83 22.02 -47.83
C THR A 588 20.56 21.75 -49.15
N GLN A 589 20.75 22.76 -50.02
CA GLN A 589 21.39 22.57 -51.33
C GLN A 589 22.92 22.49 -51.23
N GLU A 590 23.49 23.22 -50.28
CA GLU A 590 24.91 23.32 -50.01
C GLU A 590 25.41 22.05 -49.30
N VAL A 591 24.64 21.50 -48.35
CA VAL A 591 24.90 20.18 -47.76
C VAL A 591 24.83 19.07 -48.81
N GLN A 592 23.93 19.18 -49.80
CA GLN A 592 23.88 18.25 -50.95
C GLN A 592 25.13 18.32 -51.84
N ALA A 593 25.65 19.51 -52.08
CA ALA A 593 26.90 19.68 -52.82
C ALA A 593 28.09 19.09 -52.05
N LEU A 594 28.18 19.37 -50.74
CA LEU A 594 29.22 18.84 -49.85
C LEU A 594 29.18 17.30 -49.79
N LEU A 595 27.99 16.71 -49.61
CA LEU A 595 27.79 15.25 -49.60
C LEU A 595 28.28 14.56 -50.89
N LYS A 596 28.16 15.21 -52.06
CA LYS A 596 28.65 14.67 -53.33
C LYS A 596 30.18 14.76 -53.48
N SER A 597 30.84 15.60 -52.67
CA SER A 597 32.31 15.75 -52.67
C SER A 597 33.03 14.90 -51.60
N CYS A 598 32.31 14.34 -50.63
CA CYS A 598 32.89 13.56 -49.54
C CYS A 598 32.89 12.05 -49.84
N ASN A 599 34.00 11.36 -49.55
CA ASN A 599 34.06 9.90 -49.61
C ASN A 599 33.48 9.26 -48.33
N ASN A 600 32.54 8.33 -48.48
CA ASN A 600 31.88 7.59 -47.38
C ASN A 600 31.36 8.47 -46.20
N PRO A 601 30.47 9.46 -46.46
CA PRO A 601 29.88 10.27 -45.40
C PRO A 601 28.94 9.45 -44.51
N HIS A 602 29.04 9.63 -43.19
CA HIS A 602 27.99 9.23 -42.25
C HIS A 602 27.10 10.43 -41.93
N PHE A 603 25.79 10.20 -41.81
CA PHE A 603 24.80 11.27 -41.79
C PHE A 603 23.58 10.93 -40.92
N VAL A 604 23.10 11.91 -40.16
CA VAL A 604 21.89 11.82 -39.33
C VAL A 604 21.07 13.10 -39.51
N ALA A 605 19.91 13.02 -40.18
CA ALA A 605 18.97 14.14 -40.27
C ALA A 605 17.97 14.14 -39.10
N ALA A 606 17.56 15.34 -38.68
CA ALA A 606 16.48 15.57 -37.74
C ALA A 606 15.52 16.66 -38.28
N LYS A 607 14.46 16.99 -37.53
CA LYS A 607 13.52 18.05 -37.95
C LYS A 607 14.18 19.44 -38.00
N LEU A 608 15.16 19.67 -37.13
CA LEU A 608 15.76 20.97 -36.86
C LEU A 608 17.11 21.18 -37.56
N GLY A 609 17.53 20.24 -38.41
CA GLY A 609 18.79 20.32 -39.14
C GLY A 609 19.35 18.93 -39.45
N CYS A 610 20.58 18.87 -39.91
CA CYS A 610 21.27 17.63 -40.21
C CYS A 610 22.69 17.61 -39.66
N LEU A 611 23.11 16.43 -39.22
CA LEU A 611 24.43 16.14 -38.70
C LEU A 611 25.20 15.33 -39.76
N LEU A 612 26.37 15.82 -40.14
CA LEU A 612 27.25 15.23 -41.15
C LEU A 612 28.62 14.95 -40.54
N GLU A 613 29.17 13.78 -40.84
CA GLU A 613 30.54 13.39 -40.53
C GLU A 613 31.41 13.54 -41.79
N VAL A 614 32.50 14.29 -41.66
CA VAL A 614 33.53 14.44 -42.71
C VAL A 614 34.92 14.23 -42.15
N ASP A 615 35.88 13.86 -43.00
CA ASP A 615 37.27 13.73 -42.58
C ASP A 615 37.86 15.09 -42.16
N MET A 616 38.82 15.09 -41.22
CA MET A 616 39.37 16.32 -40.64
C MET A 616 39.95 17.28 -41.69
N ALA A 617 40.60 16.72 -42.72
CA ALA A 617 41.20 17.45 -43.84
C ALA A 617 40.19 17.98 -44.88
N GLN A 618 38.89 17.65 -44.76
CA GLN A 618 37.87 18.16 -45.69
C GLN A 618 37.70 19.67 -45.49
N GLU A 619 38.03 20.46 -46.51
CA GLU A 619 37.73 21.89 -46.55
C GLU A 619 36.23 22.12 -46.72
N LEU A 620 35.73 23.17 -46.06
CA LEU A 620 34.33 23.58 -46.11
C LEU A 620 34.22 24.88 -46.91
N PRO A 621 33.28 24.99 -47.86
CA PRO A 621 32.99 26.25 -48.53
C PRO A 621 32.76 27.40 -47.54
N ALA A 622 33.46 28.53 -47.70
CA ALA A 622 33.50 29.60 -46.70
C ALA A 622 32.14 30.25 -46.35
N HIS A 623 31.13 30.10 -47.22
CA HIS A 623 29.76 30.56 -46.98
C HIS A 623 28.93 29.62 -46.08
N LEU A 624 29.40 28.39 -45.85
CA LEU A 624 28.79 27.45 -44.92
C LEU A 624 29.27 27.73 -43.50
N GLN A 625 28.33 27.93 -42.57
CA GLN A 625 28.57 28.19 -41.16
C GLN A 625 28.00 27.05 -40.29
N PRO A 626 28.52 25.81 -40.38
CA PRO A 626 28.05 24.71 -39.54
C PRO A 626 28.47 24.89 -38.09
N MET A 627 27.63 24.42 -37.18
CA MET A 627 28.01 24.24 -35.79
C MET A 627 28.89 22.98 -35.68
N VAL A 628 30.18 23.16 -35.39
CA VAL A 628 31.12 22.06 -35.17
C VAL A 628 30.85 21.46 -33.78
N LEU A 629 30.35 20.22 -33.73
CA LEU A 629 29.94 19.58 -32.46
C LEU A 629 31.06 18.79 -31.77
N GLY A 630 32.13 18.44 -32.51
CA GLY A 630 33.30 17.72 -31.98
C GLY A 630 34.06 16.94 -33.04
N THR A 631 35.15 16.31 -32.62
CA THR A 631 36.06 15.50 -33.45
C THR A 631 36.35 14.15 -32.80
N TYR A 632 36.47 13.09 -33.59
CA TYR A 632 36.66 11.71 -33.13
C TYR A 632 37.31 10.85 -34.21
N SER A 633 37.66 9.60 -33.90
CA SER A 633 38.02 8.59 -34.91
C SER A 633 37.06 7.41 -34.86
N ASN A 634 36.88 6.78 -36.02
CA ASN A 634 35.86 5.77 -36.27
C ASN A 634 36.08 4.53 -35.36
N THR A 635 35.04 4.07 -34.65
CA THR A 635 35.17 3.02 -33.62
C THR A 635 34.52 1.68 -33.97
N ARG A 636 33.97 1.56 -35.18
CA ARG A 636 33.42 0.29 -35.68
C ARG A 636 34.49 -0.78 -35.84
N ARG A 637 34.15 -2.03 -35.52
CA ARG A 637 34.87 -3.17 -36.11
C ARG A 637 34.57 -3.20 -37.60
N ALA A 638 35.58 -3.44 -38.43
CA ALA A 638 35.36 -3.76 -39.84
C ALA A 638 34.44 -4.99 -39.91
N CYS A 639 33.32 -4.88 -40.62
CA CYS A 639 32.25 -5.89 -40.57
C CYS A 639 32.70 -7.24 -41.11
N GLY A 640 32.38 -8.31 -40.37
CA GLY A 640 32.35 -9.68 -40.86
C GLY A 640 30.90 -10.14 -41.01
N VAL A 641 30.27 -9.72 -42.12
CA VAL A 641 28.96 -10.12 -42.68
C VAL A 641 27.77 -10.16 -41.70
#